data_AF-A0A1B0D8H9-F1
#
_entry.id   AF-A0A1B0D8H9-F1
#
_cell.length_a   1.000
_cell.length_b   1.000
_cell.length_c   1.000
_cell.angle_alpha   90.00
_cell.angle_beta   90.00
_cell.angle_gamma   90.00
#
_symmetry.space_group_name_H-M   'P 1'
#
loop_
_entity.id
_entity.type
_entity.pdbx_description
1 polymer ?
#
loop_
_entity_poly.entity_id
_entity_poly.type
_entity_poly.pdbx_seq_one_letter_code
_entity_poly.pdbx_strand_id
1 'polypeptide(L)'
;MSAITPGVCLTDTQAMLSKAFQQRNLDQFSQALAHNADPQLRDSRGNFSLFESICQQPGSSAYIEACIKSGITDTPNPISGKQAINFLAESLDPANLETFLRYFPDTDVNVTDEDDSPIHLILKSLTEENFRECFECVKILVKYGANVNIPDQRELTPIFTVARSRVTGREEIIKYLLDTCLVDLDTFRDGEAREVLQRKYPHISLPAKTQCIRNFDYFAKNLMDLQFLSGSERYREESRFLLELRQFFTSSKNGEECKKLLIDSNSNGTLLGMAIKVGSREAVKEILKQGADPNGSKGSKHPLTIACIYGQWEVLEVLLESKTINVNDPNDPPLCLVVKKLGEPSTTSHCDYQKCFDLLVKHPNIDVNQKDKWGSTALHYAVRYKEEKAIQALLDKNTYLGIRNRFQNLPISDINPSLLEEYFDNCITTNGRRAGDEDLEIYFDYSCLVPPDVCETSDKFCEEMSPIYEMTKSTDLRHLLKHPLISSFLFLKWHRLGAIFYANLILYSISTLTIILYILLCYGRNVSPELSLSMLIISSIGVFFIIARETSQFITSPLQYFRQIENYLEMTIIGISIVVLTGYPVSEHTRRVIAAILILLSSVEFSLLVGSLPHLSISTHMVMLKTVSITFMRSLMLYSILLIAFAFCFYTLLGGVGENSGAQVEDEFNKFMDPGTAIIKTIVMMTGEFEAASIEFKSNTLSYFFFLLFVFFMSVVLFNLLNGLAVSDTQAIKAEAELTGFITRAEVLNRYEKIVFGHNPGTWFRMISEACYFRRIARKFICVFPFYLPESKLVLKPNRGNIIYNHSSNSKAMRSESPGDQENDTLLSKSGSCCFGCDKCTSLDGKIVRYTKQVIEKKHWTDQSRKEKLRLEKIEIQLMDIQEKLQRLLGDRI
;
A
#
# COMPACT_ATOMS: atom_id res chain seq x y z
N MET A 1 23.34 -13.76 53.43
CA MET A 1 24.28 -14.28 54.46
C MET A 1 25.26 -15.16 53.71
N SER A 2 26.56 -14.97 53.60
CA SER A 2 27.63 -14.14 54.19
C SER A 2 28.86 -14.48 53.31
N ALA A 3 29.84 -13.66 52.97
CA ALA A 3 30.25 -12.32 53.33
C ALA A 3 31.05 -11.80 52.12
N ILE A 4 30.92 -10.51 51.84
CA ILE A 4 31.84 -9.76 50.99
C ILE A 4 33.10 -9.54 51.84
N THR A 5 34.24 -10.11 51.43
CA THR A 5 35.56 -9.65 51.85
C THR A 5 36.14 -8.75 50.75
N PRO A 6 36.25 -7.43 50.97
CA PRO A 6 36.90 -6.51 50.06
C PRO A 6 38.40 -6.53 50.34
N GLY A 7 39.23 -6.75 49.32
CA GLY A 7 40.68 -6.64 49.46
C GLY A 7 41.48 -7.72 48.73
N VAL A 8 41.41 -7.71 47.41
CA VAL A 8 42.58 -8.02 46.59
C VAL A 8 42.67 -6.87 45.60
N CYS A 9 43.84 -6.24 45.55
CA CYS A 9 44.16 -5.13 44.65
C CYS A 9 43.55 -5.35 43.26
N LEU A 10 43.13 -4.24 42.63
CA LEU A 10 42.99 -4.08 41.18
C LEU A 10 44.31 -4.47 40.50
N THR A 11 44.59 -5.76 40.50
CA THR A 11 45.51 -6.42 39.60
C THR A 11 44.70 -6.53 38.33
N ASP A 12 45.18 -5.83 37.32
CA ASP A 12 44.60 -5.77 35.99
C ASP A 12 44.13 -7.17 35.57
N THR A 13 42.80 -7.39 35.52
CA THR A 13 42.21 -8.73 35.31
C THR A 13 42.67 -9.34 33.99
N GLN A 14 43.04 -8.48 33.03
CA GLN A 14 43.68 -8.84 31.78
C GLN A 14 45.13 -9.33 31.95
N ALA A 15 45.91 -8.69 32.82
CA ALA A 15 47.28 -9.14 33.14
C ALA A 15 47.27 -10.45 33.93
N MET A 16 46.23 -10.68 34.74
CA MET A 16 46.00 -11.95 35.41
C MET A 16 45.69 -13.06 34.39
N LEU A 17 44.85 -12.77 33.38
CA LEU A 17 44.52 -13.71 32.31
C LEU A 17 45.75 -14.13 31.49
N SER A 18 46.57 -13.17 31.05
CA SER A 18 47.79 -13.45 30.27
C SER A 18 48.85 -14.19 31.10
N LYS A 19 49.02 -13.82 32.38
CA LYS A 19 49.95 -14.50 33.30
C LYS A 19 49.50 -15.92 33.65
N ALA A 20 48.19 -16.15 33.83
CA ALA A 20 47.64 -17.47 34.09
C ALA A 20 47.87 -18.43 32.91
N PHE A 21 47.74 -17.93 31.67
CA PHE A 21 48.07 -18.70 30.47
C PHE A 21 49.58 -19.02 30.38
N GLN A 22 50.46 -18.04 30.63
CA GLN A 22 51.92 -18.26 30.67
C GLN A 22 52.34 -19.27 31.73
N GLN A 23 51.64 -19.33 32.86
CA GLN A 23 51.88 -20.28 33.95
C GLN A 23 51.18 -21.64 33.76
N ARG A 24 50.42 -21.82 32.66
CA ARG A 24 49.57 -22.99 32.39
C ARG A 24 48.65 -23.35 33.57
N ASN A 25 48.08 -22.35 34.24
CA ASN A 25 47.15 -22.52 35.35
C ASN A 25 45.69 -22.27 34.91
N LEU A 26 44.93 -23.34 34.68
CA LEU A 26 43.56 -23.29 34.18
C LEU A 26 42.55 -22.72 35.19
N ASP A 27 42.77 -22.95 36.49
CA ASP A 27 41.87 -22.46 37.53
C ASP A 27 41.95 -20.93 37.65
N GLN A 28 43.17 -20.37 37.63
CA GLN A 28 43.36 -18.91 37.60
C GLN A 28 42.87 -18.30 36.28
N PHE A 29 43.01 -19.02 35.17
CA PHE A 29 42.54 -18.57 33.86
C PHE A 29 41.01 -18.49 33.78
N SER A 30 40.30 -19.52 34.27
CA SER A 30 38.84 -19.52 34.33
C SER A 30 38.28 -18.50 35.32
N GLN A 31 38.96 -18.27 36.45
CA GLN A 31 38.61 -17.19 37.38
C GLN A 31 38.75 -15.80 36.74
N ALA A 32 39.80 -15.56 35.97
CA ALA A 32 39.99 -14.30 35.26
C ALA A 32 38.89 -14.06 34.21
N LEU A 33 38.49 -15.08 33.46
CA LEU A 33 37.35 -15.01 32.52
C LEU A 33 36.01 -14.74 33.23
N ALA A 34 35.77 -15.37 34.40
CA ALA A 34 34.58 -15.12 35.21
C ALA A 34 34.49 -13.67 35.74
N HIS A 35 35.63 -12.98 35.83
CA HIS A 35 35.74 -11.56 36.21
C HIS A 35 35.82 -10.62 34.98
N ASN A 36 35.16 -10.98 33.87
CA ASN A 36 35.05 -10.18 32.64
C ASN A 36 36.39 -9.80 31.98
N ALA A 37 37.44 -10.61 32.11
CA ALA A 37 38.63 -10.44 31.28
C ALA A 37 38.30 -10.81 29.82
N ASP A 38 38.77 -10.02 28.86
CA ASP A 38 38.45 -10.21 27.45
C ASP A 38 39.60 -10.95 26.72
N PRO A 39 39.40 -12.22 26.31
CA PRO A 39 40.41 -12.98 25.58
C PRO A 39 40.64 -12.50 24.14
N GLN A 40 39.73 -11.68 23.56
CA GLN A 40 39.90 -11.06 22.25
C GLN A 40 40.72 -9.76 22.30
N LEU A 41 41.02 -9.24 23.50
CA LEU A 41 41.85 -8.05 23.65
C LEU A 41 43.27 -8.30 23.10
N ARG A 42 43.76 -7.37 22.28
CA ARG A 42 45.08 -7.44 21.65
C ARG A 42 46.19 -6.95 22.58
N ASP A 43 47.35 -7.57 22.48
CA ASP A 43 48.55 -7.12 23.20
C ASP A 43 49.00 -5.73 22.72
N SER A 44 49.82 -5.04 23.51
CA SER A 44 50.46 -3.74 23.26
C SER A 44 51.15 -3.60 21.88
N ARG A 45 51.48 -4.73 21.23
CA ARG A 45 52.05 -4.78 19.87
C ARG A 45 50.99 -4.86 18.75
N GLY A 46 49.71 -5.01 19.08
CA GLY A 46 48.56 -5.01 18.17
C GLY A 46 48.36 -6.26 17.29
N ASN A 47 49.35 -7.17 17.23
CA ASN A 47 49.39 -8.22 16.21
C ASN A 47 48.43 -9.41 16.46
N PHE A 48 48.37 -9.91 17.70
CA PHE A 48 47.57 -11.09 18.05
C PHE A 48 46.71 -10.83 19.28
N SER A 49 45.50 -11.41 19.28
CA SER A 49 44.71 -11.53 20.50
C SER A 49 45.25 -12.66 21.38
N LEU A 50 44.91 -12.63 22.68
CA LEU A 50 45.29 -13.73 23.57
C LEU A 50 44.65 -15.05 23.11
N PHE A 51 43.40 -15.02 22.63
CA PHE A 51 42.72 -16.17 22.04
C PHE A 51 43.44 -16.73 20.81
N GLU A 52 43.89 -15.88 19.88
CA GLU A 52 44.69 -16.32 18.72
C GLU A 52 46.01 -16.97 19.15
N SER A 53 46.66 -16.41 20.18
CA SER A 53 47.90 -16.96 20.74
C SER A 53 47.69 -18.33 21.42
N ILE A 54 46.53 -18.53 22.04
CA ILE A 54 46.11 -19.83 22.60
C ILE A 54 45.88 -20.84 21.47
N CYS A 55 45.22 -20.42 20.38
CA CYS A 55 44.95 -21.28 19.23
C CYS A 55 46.22 -21.77 18.54
N GLN A 56 47.30 -20.99 18.55
CA GLN A 56 48.58 -21.37 17.95
C GLN A 56 49.38 -22.38 18.79
N GLN A 57 49.13 -22.49 20.10
CA GLN A 57 49.91 -23.36 20.99
C GLN A 57 49.32 -24.79 21.08
N PRO A 58 50.15 -25.84 20.89
CA PRO A 58 49.68 -27.22 21.06
C PRO A 58 49.38 -27.53 22.53
N GLY A 59 48.35 -28.34 22.77
CA GLY A 59 47.89 -28.75 24.09
C GLY A 59 46.99 -27.74 24.81
N SER A 60 46.33 -26.84 24.07
CA SER A 60 45.55 -25.72 24.61
C SER A 60 44.03 -25.95 24.62
N SER A 61 43.59 -27.18 24.37
CA SER A 61 42.17 -27.52 24.11
C SER A 61 41.23 -27.11 25.26
N ALA A 62 41.68 -27.28 26.51
CA ALA A 62 40.92 -26.88 27.70
C ALA A 62 40.83 -25.35 27.88
N TYR A 63 41.85 -24.60 27.42
CA TYR A 63 41.83 -23.14 27.42
C TYR A 63 40.92 -22.59 26.31
N ILE A 64 40.93 -23.21 25.13
CA ILE A 64 40.01 -22.91 24.03
C ILE A 64 38.58 -23.14 24.49
N GLU A 65 38.28 -24.27 25.14
CA GLU A 65 36.94 -24.53 25.68
C GLU A 65 36.49 -23.48 26.69
N ALA A 66 37.37 -23.08 27.62
CA ALA A 66 37.06 -22.03 28.60
C ALA A 66 36.77 -20.67 27.92
N CYS A 67 37.55 -20.33 26.89
CA CYS A 67 37.39 -19.13 26.07
C CYS A 67 36.07 -19.14 25.28
N ILE A 68 35.66 -20.27 24.71
CA ILE A 68 34.40 -20.38 23.97
C ILE A 68 33.20 -20.22 24.93
N LYS A 69 33.26 -20.82 26.13
CA LYS A 69 32.20 -20.68 27.15
C LYS A 69 32.01 -19.24 27.63
N SER A 70 33.03 -18.39 27.53
CA SER A 70 32.90 -16.95 27.84
C SER A 70 32.27 -16.10 26.74
N GLY A 71 31.83 -16.70 25.62
CA GLY A 71 31.03 -16.02 24.59
C GLY A 71 31.83 -15.34 23.47
N ILE A 72 33.00 -15.89 23.13
CA ILE A 72 33.84 -15.39 22.01
C ILE A 72 33.13 -15.55 20.66
N THR A 73 33.36 -14.60 19.76
CA THR A 73 32.93 -14.65 18.36
C THR A 73 34.10 -15.03 17.44
N ASP A 74 33.85 -15.87 16.43
CA ASP A 74 34.85 -16.15 15.39
C ASP A 74 34.91 -14.95 14.43
N THR A 75 35.93 -14.12 14.59
CA THR A 75 36.16 -12.93 13.75
C THR A 75 37.55 -13.01 13.13
N PRO A 76 37.70 -12.62 11.85
CA PRO A 76 39.00 -12.61 11.20
C PRO A 76 39.92 -11.57 11.84
N ASN A 77 41.21 -11.88 11.98
CA ASN A 77 42.20 -10.94 12.45
C ASN A 77 42.29 -9.77 11.42
N PRO A 78 42.09 -8.50 11.81
CA PRO A 78 42.08 -7.34 10.93
C PRO A 78 43.46 -7.00 10.34
N ILE A 79 44.55 -7.55 10.87
CA ILE A 79 45.91 -7.31 10.36
C ILE A 79 46.32 -8.41 9.39
N SER A 80 46.14 -9.68 9.77
CA SER A 80 46.58 -10.82 8.96
C SER A 80 45.49 -11.39 8.05
N GLY A 81 44.22 -11.05 8.26
CA GLY A 81 43.09 -11.68 7.58
C GLY A 81 42.78 -13.11 8.03
N LYS A 82 43.63 -13.72 8.87
CA LYS A 82 43.49 -15.10 9.34
C LYS A 82 42.30 -15.26 10.28
N GLN A 83 41.53 -16.32 10.08
CA GLN A 83 40.51 -16.76 11.04
C GLN A 83 41.11 -17.72 12.08
N ALA A 84 40.37 -17.98 13.16
CA ALA A 84 40.78 -18.88 14.23
C ALA A 84 41.15 -20.28 13.71
N ILE A 85 40.44 -20.77 12.68
CA ILE A 85 40.69 -22.06 12.04
C ILE A 85 42.10 -22.17 11.41
N ASN A 86 42.65 -21.07 10.88
CA ASN A 86 43.98 -21.04 10.29
C ASN A 86 45.07 -21.17 11.36
N PHE A 87 44.90 -20.47 12.50
CA PHE A 87 45.81 -20.60 13.65
C PHE A 87 45.76 -22.00 14.27
N LEU A 88 44.57 -22.62 14.32
CA LEU A 88 44.40 -23.98 14.79
C LEU A 88 45.08 -25.00 13.85
N ALA A 89 44.97 -24.79 12.54
CA ALA A 89 45.67 -25.61 11.54
C ALA A 89 47.21 -25.49 11.67
N GLU A 90 47.75 -24.32 12.00
CA GLU A 90 49.17 -24.12 12.29
C GLU A 90 49.63 -24.83 13.58
N SER A 91 48.75 -25.02 14.56
CA SER A 91 49.09 -25.66 15.85
C SER A 91 49.36 -27.15 15.74
N LEU A 92 48.91 -27.80 14.64
CA LEU A 92 49.02 -29.24 14.37
C LEU A 92 48.51 -30.15 15.50
N ASP A 93 47.62 -29.64 16.36
CA ASP A 93 47.04 -30.40 17.46
C ASP A 93 45.59 -30.82 17.13
N PRO A 94 45.31 -32.11 16.96
CA PRO A 94 43.97 -32.59 16.63
C PRO A 94 42.95 -32.28 17.74
N ALA A 95 43.39 -32.22 19.01
CA ALA A 95 42.50 -31.95 20.12
C ALA A 95 42.02 -30.50 20.13
N ASN A 96 42.87 -29.53 19.78
CA ASN A 96 42.51 -28.13 19.64
C ASN A 96 41.50 -27.91 18.50
N LEU A 97 41.73 -28.58 17.37
CA LEU A 97 40.88 -28.48 16.19
C LEU A 97 39.49 -29.11 16.42
N GLU A 98 39.45 -30.30 17.04
CA GLU A 98 38.20 -30.99 17.36
C GLU A 98 37.37 -30.23 18.40
N THR A 99 37.99 -29.66 19.45
CA THR A 99 37.25 -28.87 20.44
C THR A 99 36.64 -27.62 19.82
N PHE A 100 37.36 -26.90 18.97
CA PHE A 100 36.85 -25.70 18.31
C PHE A 100 35.67 -26.02 17.37
N LEU A 101 35.83 -26.98 16.46
CA LEU A 101 34.80 -27.34 15.47
C LEU A 101 33.56 -28.00 16.10
N ARG A 102 33.70 -28.62 17.29
CA ARG A 102 32.55 -29.14 18.04
C ARG A 102 31.63 -28.03 18.57
N TYR A 103 32.19 -26.90 18.98
CA TYR A 103 31.40 -25.78 19.50
C TYR A 103 31.01 -24.77 18.41
N PHE A 104 31.75 -24.70 17.30
CA PHE A 104 31.43 -23.90 16.11
C PHE A 104 31.24 -24.78 14.85
N PRO A 105 30.07 -25.44 14.70
CA PRO A 105 29.80 -26.30 13.54
C PRO A 105 29.57 -25.51 12.23
N ASP A 106 29.20 -24.23 12.33
CA ASP A 106 28.90 -23.36 11.17
C ASP A 106 30.13 -22.56 10.67
N THR A 107 31.31 -22.73 11.29
CA THR A 107 32.54 -22.06 10.83
C THR A 107 32.93 -22.58 9.45
N ASP A 108 33.25 -21.67 8.53
CA ASP A 108 33.75 -22.03 7.21
C ASP A 108 35.17 -22.59 7.31
N VAL A 109 35.29 -23.91 7.21
CA VAL A 109 36.57 -24.65 7.24
C VAL A 109 37.45 -24.43 5.99
N ASN A 110 36.99 -23.62 5.03
CA ASN A 110 37.66 -23.39 3.75
C ASN A 110 38.32 -22.01 3.63
N VAL A 111 38.32 -21.20 4.69
CA VAL A 111 38.90 -19.86 4.64
C VAL A 111 40.40 -19.94 4.44
N THR A 112 40.87 -19.29 3.38
CA THR A 112 42.27 -19.31 2.96
C THR A 112 43.11 -18.25 3.67
N ASP A 113 44.32 -18.60 4.05
CA ASP A 113 45.38 -17.68 4.50
C ASP A 113 46.38 -17.49 3.36
N GLU A 114 46.47 -16.28 2.78
CA GLU A 114 47.30 -16.03 1.59
C GLU A 114 47.10 -17.10 0.49
N ASP A 115 45.85 -17.48 0.20
CA ASP A 115 45.42 -18.57 -0.72
C ASP A 115 45.70 -20.02 -0.24
N ASP A 116 46.34 -20.22 0.92
CA ASP A 116 46.48 -21.55 1.54
C ASP A 116 45.23 -21.91 2.35
N SER A 117 44.52 -22.97 1.94
CA SER A 117 43.45 -23.53 2.77
C SER A 117 44.02 -24.16 4.06
N PRO A 118 43.21 -24.35 5.12
CA PRO A 118 43.68 -24.96 6.37
C PRO A 118 44.32 -26.34 6.16
N ILE A 119 43.82 -27.10 5.17
CA ILE A 119 44.42 -28.36 4.74
C ILE A 119 45.84 -28.14 4.15
N HIS A 120 46.07 -27.09 3.36
CA HIS A 120 47.42 -26.77 2.87
C HIS A 120 48.39 -26.44 3.99
N LEU A 121 47.97 -25.66 4.98
CA LEU A 121 48.82 -25.30 6.11
C LEU A 121 49.32 -26.55 6.86
N ILE A 122 48.44 -27.52 7.10
CA ILE A 122 48.79 -28.81 7.70
C ILE A 122 49.69 -29.63 6.78
N LEU A 123 49.38 -29.72 5.48
CA LEU A 123 50.14 -30.56 4.55
C LEU A 123 51.51 -29.98 4.17
N LYS A 124 51.68 -28.65 4.19
CA LYS A 124 52.96 -27.95 3.97
C LYS A 124 53.93 -28.15 5.14
N SER A 125 53.40 -28.26 6.36
CA SER A 125 54.17 -28.47 7.59
C SER A 125 54.44 -29.95 7.89
N LEU A 126 54.04 -30.87 7.00
CA LEU A 126 54.24 -32.31 7.14
C LEU A 126 55.72 -32.72 7.18
N THR A 127 56.13 -33.33 8.29
CA THR A 127 57.44 -33.93 8.56
C THR A 127 57.27 -35.37 9.07
N GLU A 128 58.34 -36.14 9.21
CA GLU A 128 58.24 -37.52 9.73
C GLU A 128 57.80 -37.59 11.19
N GLU A 129 58.08 -36.54 11.98
CA GLU A 129 57.79 -36.48 13.41
C GLU A 129 56.32 -36.14 13.72
N ASN A 130 55.65 -35.38 12.84
CA ASN A 130 54.27 -34.90 13.05
C ASN A 130 53.24 -35.56 12.13
N PHE A 131 53.61 -36.64 11.44
CA PHE A 131 52.76 -37.32 10.46
C PHE A 131 51.41 -37.77 11.05
N ARG A 132 51.43 -38.32 12.26
CA ARG A 132 50.24 -38.89 12.91
C ARG A 132 49.25 -37.80 13.28
N GLU A 133 49.73 -36.70 13.86
CA GLU A 133 48.96 -35.55 14.26
C GLU A 133 48.38 -34.82 13.05
N CYS A 134 49.18 -34.62 12.00
CA CYS A 134 48.73 -34.04 10.73
C CYS A 134 47.63 -34.89 10.09
N PHE A 135 47.78 -36.22 10.08
CA PHE A 135 46.80 -37.10 9.48
C PHE A 135 45.46 -37.08 10.23
N GLU A 136 45.46 -37.05 11.56
CA GLU A 136 44.24 -36.89 12.35
C GLU A 136 43.60 -35.51 12.15
N CYS A 137 44.39 -34.43 12.05
CA CYS A 137 43.86 -33.10 11.73
C CYS A 137 43.17 -33.07 10.35
N VAL A 138 43.75 -33.71 9.34
CA VAL A 138 43.14 -33.82 8.00
C VAL A 138 41.83 -34.59 8.06
N LYS A 139 41.75 -35.70 8.81
CA LYS A 139 40.49 -36.45 9.00
C LYS A 139 39.41 -35.59 9.65
N ILE A 140 39.76 -34.79 10.66
CA ILE A 140 38.83 -33.88 11.33
C ILE A 140 38.33 -32.82 10.34
N LEU A 141 39.22 -32.13 9.61
CA LEU A 141 38.80 -31.12 8.63
C LEU A 141 37.87 -31.69 7.55
N VAL A 142 38.20 -32.87 7.02
CA VAL A 142 37.36 -33.56 6.01
C VAL A 142 36.00 -33.93 6.59
N LYS A 143 35.94 -34.44 7.83
CA LYS A 143 34.68 -34.76 8.54
C LYS A 143 33.77 -33.54 8.68
N TYR A 144 34.34 -32.34 8.83
CA TYR A 144 33.60 -31.07 8.95
C TYR A 144 33.44 -30.32 7.61
N GLY A 145 33.69 -30.97 6.47
CA GLY A 145 33.33 -30.44 5.14
C GLY A 145 34.41 -29.62 4.43
N ALA A 146 35.68 -29.81 4.77
CA ALA A 146 36.78 -29.12 4.10
C ALA A 146 36.93 -29.55 2.63
N ASN A 147 37.06 -28.57 1.74
CA ASN A 147 37.19 -28.74 0.30
C ASN A 147 38.65 -29.03 -0.07
N VAL A 148 38.86 -30.26 -0.52
CA VAL A 148 40.17 -30.81 -0.90
C VAL A 148 40.66 -30.36 -2.28
N ASN A 149 39.89 -29.54 -3.00
CA ASN A 149 40.19 -29.09 -4.37
C ASN A 149 40.55 -27.61 -4.49
N ILE A 150 40.55 -26.86 -3.40
CA ILE A 150 41.04 -25.47 -3.39
C ILE A 150 42.53 -25.52 -3.73
N PRO A 151 43.07 -24.73 -4.66
CA PRO A 151 44.51 -24.68 -4.92
C PRO A 151 45.23 -23.63 -4.05
N ASP A 152 46.54 -23.79 -3.82
CA ASP A 152 47.38 -22.74 -3.23
C ASP A 152 47.78 -21.64 -4.24
N GLN A 153 48.56 -20.64 -3.81
CA GLN A 153 49.12 -19.56 -4.67
C GLN A 153 49.87 -20.06 -5.92
N ARG A 154 50.34 -21.32 -5.91
CA ARG A 154 51.06 -21.96 -7.01
C ARG A 154 50.16 -22.86 -7.83
N GLU A 155 48.85 -22.77 -7.66
CA GLU A 155 47.84 -23.65 -8.29
C GLU A 155 48.01 -25.13 -7.89
N LEU A 156 48.61 -25.42 -6.73
CA LEU A 156 48.81 -26.79 -6.26
C LEU A 156 47.64 -27.20 -5.39
N THR A 157 47.01 -28.32 -5.72
CA THR A 157 45.97 -28.90 -4.86
C THR A 157 46.58 -29.57 -3.63
N PRO A 158 45.81 -29.76 -2.54
CA PRO A 158 46.25 -30.45 -1.33
C PRO A 158 46.86 -31.83 -1.63
N ILE A 159 46.18 -32.60 -2.48
CA ILE A 159 46.63 -33.94 -2.87
C ILE A 159 47.95 -33.90 -3.65
N PHE A 160 48.16 -32.85 -4.46
CA PHE A 160 49.43 -32.64 -5.17
C PHE A 160 50.57 -32.33 -4.18
N THR A 161 50.28 -31.49 -3.18
CA THR A 161 51.24 -31.14 -2.12
C THR A 161 51.69 -32.38 -1.35
N VAL A 162 50.75 -33.27 -1.00
CA VAL A 162 51.07 -34.57 -0.38
C VAL A 162 51.88 -35.46 -1.33
N ALA A 163 51.49 -35.57 -2.59
CA ALA A 163 52.18 -36.42 -3.58
C ALA A 163 53.64 -36.00 -3.83
N ARG A 164 53.96 -34.72 -3.60
CA ARG A 164 55.32 -34.17 -3.76
C ARG A 164 56.16 -34.20 -2.48
N SER A 165 55.55 -34.32 -1.30
CA SER A 165 56.26 -34.41 -0.02
C SER A 165 57.17 -35.65 0.00
N ARG A 166 58.24 -35.64 0.82
CA ARG A 166 59.20 -36.76 0.93
C ARG A 166 58.89 -37.72 2.10
N VAL A 167 57.82 -37.48 2.84
CA VAL A 167 57.48 -38.16 4.10
C VAL A 167 57.00 -39.60 3.87
N THR A 168 57.37 -40.51 4.77
CA THR A 168 56.91 -41.91 4.81
C THR A 168 55.47 -41.99 5.34
N GLY A 169 54.59 -42.79 4.71
CA GLY A 169 53.16 -42.90 5.11
C GLY A 169 52.16 -42.00 4.33
N ARG A 170 52.64 -41.11 3.46
CA ARG A 170 51.78 -40.23 2.63
C ARG A 170 50.78 -40.95 1.73
N GLU A 171 51.05 -42.22 1.40
CA GLU A 171 50.10 -43.09 0.68
C GLU A 171 48.79 -43.28 1.42
N GLU A 172 48.79 -43.31 2.75
CA GLU A 172 47.59 -43.46 3.58
C GLU A 172 46.72 -42.20 3.50
N ILE A 173 47.34 -41.02 3.51
CA ILE A 173 46.65 -39.74 3.31
C ILE A 173 46.04 -39.68 1.91
N ILE A 174 46.79 -40.06 0.88
CA ILE A 174 46.32 -40.06 -0.51
C ILE A 174 45.15 -41.03 -0.69
N LYS A 175 45.25 -42.27 -0.18
CA LYS A 175 44.16 -43.25 -0.23
C LYS A 175 42.93 -42.74 0.52
N TYR A 176 43.11 -42.21 1.72
CA TYR A 176 42.01 -41.65 2.50
C TYR A 176 41.28 -40.53 1.76
N LEU A 177 42.01 -39.55 1.20
CA LEU A 177 41.41 -38.44 0.46
C LEU A 177 40.70 -38.92 -0.83
N LEU A 178 41.24 -39.91 -1.53
CA LEU A 178 40.62 -40.47 -2.74
C LEU A 178 39.37 -41.32 -2.44
N ASP A 179 39.37 -42.04 -1.32
CA ASP A 179 38.24 -42.89 -0.91
C ASP A 179 37.11 -42.08 -0.27
N THR A 180 37.42 -40.97 0.41
CA THR A 180 36.43 -40.18 1.18
C THR A 180 35.94 -38.92 0.47
N CYS A 181 36.68 -38.36 -0.49
CA CYS A 181 36.34 -37.10 -1.13
C CYS A 181 36.35 -37.18 -2.67
N LEU A 182 35.53 -36.34 -3.31
CA LEU A 182 35.52 -36.19 -4.77
C LEU A 182 36.67 -35.25 -5.19
N VAL A 183 37.84 -35.83 -5.44
CA VAL A 183 39.07 -35.09 -5.76
C VAL A 183 39.16 -34.76 -7.25
N ASP A 184 39.40 -33.50 -7.57
CA ASP A 184 39.68 -33.01 -8.93
C ASP A 184 41.19 -32.96 -9.17
N LEU A 185 41.66 -33.79 -10.12
CA LEU A 185 43.08 -33.95 -10.43
C LEU A 185 43.50 -33.22 -11.70
N ASP A 186 42.54 -32.73 -12.50
CA ASP A 186 42.76 -32.37 -13.90
C ASP A 186 42.54 -30.88 -14.20
N THR A 187 41.91 -30.11 -13.30
CA THR A 187 41.59 -28.69 -13.52
C THR A 187 42.81 -27.77 -13.44
N PHE A 188 43.75 -28.06 -12.54
CA PHE A 188 44.93 -27.22 -12.33
C PHE A 188 46.18 -27.81 -13.01
N ARG A 189 46.99 -26.96 -13.63
CA ARG A 189 48.26 -27.33 -14.31
C ARG A 189 48.13 -28.51 -15.28
N ASP A 190 47.12 -28.50 -16.14
CA ASP A 190 46.87 -29.52 -17.18
C ASP A 190 46.86 -30.99 -16.70
N GLY A 191 46.51 -31.22 -15.43
CA GLY A 191 46.47 -32.58 -14.87
C GLY A 191 47.83 -33.15 -14.47
N GLU A 192 48.83 -32.30 -14.22
CA GLU A 192 50.13 -32.70 -13.64
C GLU A 192 49.96 -33.55 -12.37
N ALA A 193 48.93 -33.30 -11.56
CA ALA A 193 48.63 -34.09 -10.37
C ALA A 193 48.32 -35.55 -10.68
N ARG A 194 47.55 -35.80 -11.74
CA ARG A 194 47.28 -37.15 -12.21
C ARG A 194 48.55 -37.83 -12.71
N GLU A 195 49.40 -37.13 -13.45
CA GLU A 195 50.66 -37.71 -13.95
C GLU A 195 51.60 -38.11 -12.81
N VAL A 196 51.75 -37.24 -11.79
CA VAL A 196 52.61 -37.51 -10.63
C VAL A 196 52.08 -38.71 -9.84
N LEU A 197 50.76 -38.81 -9.64
CA LEU A 197 50.13 -39.93 -8.96
C LEU A 197 50.26 -41.23 -9.77
N GLN A 198 50.07 -41.21 -11.09
CA GLN A 198 50.28 -42.38 -11.96
C GLN A 198 51.73 -42.85 -11.98
N ARG A 199 52.68 -41.92 -12.02
CA ARG A 199 54.12 -42.22 -12.07
C ARG A 199 54.64 -42.76 -10.74
N LYS A 200 54.23 -42.18 -9.60
CA LYS A 200 54.70 -42.60 -8.28
C LYS A 200 53.88 -43.74 -7.66
N TYR A 201 52.60 -43.85 -8.01
CA TYR A 201 51.63 -44.77 -7.38
C TYR A 201 50.75 -45.49 -8.41
N PRO A 202 51.33 -46.38 -9.25
CA PRO A 202 50.60 -47.06 -10.32
C PRO A 202 49.53 -48.06 -9.84
N HIS A 203 49.53 -48.40 -8.54
CA HIS A 203 48.63 -49.38 -7.92
C HIS A 203 47.39 -48.76 -7.25
N ILE A 204 47.28 -47.42 -7.22
CA ILE A 204 46.10 -46.72 -6.69
C ILE A 204 45.14 -46.46 -7.86
N SER A 205 43.88 -46.89 -7.73
CA SER A 205 42.85 -46.59 -8.74
C SER A 205 42.47 -45.11 -8.70
N LEU A 206 42.77 -44.38 -9.76
CA LEU A 206 42.46 -42.95 -9.85
C LEU A 206 41.03 -42.72 -10.37
N PRO A 207 40.36 -41.63 -9.95
CA PRO A 207 39.06 -41.22 -10.49
C PRO A 207 39.12 -41.03 -12.01
N ALA A 208 38.02 -41.30 -12.72
CA ALA A 208 37.92 -41.01 -14.16
C ALA A 208 38.17 -39.52 -14.43
N LYS A 209 38.71 -39.16 -15.60
CA LYS A 209 38.93 -37.75 -15.99
C LYS A 209 37.63 -36.96 -15.80
N THR A 210 37.69 -35.84 -15.09
CA THR A 210 36.60 -34.92 -14.79
C THR A 210 36.11 -34.20 -16.07
N GLN A 211 35.51 -34.96 -17.00
CA GLN A 211 34.98 -34.46 -18.27
C GLN A 211 33.76 -33.53 -18.08
N CYS A 212 33.09 -33.55 -16.91
CA CYS A 212 31.81 -32.86 -16.73
C CYS A 212 31.89 -31.37 -16.35
N ILE A 213 32.99 -30.89 -15.76
CA ILE A 213 33.16 -29.45 -15.41
C ILE A 213 33.56 -28.64 -16.66
N ARG A 214 34.50 -29.16 -17.47
CA ARG A 214 34.88 -28.55 -18.78
C ARG A 214 33.71 -28.40 -19.75
N ASN A 215 32.69 -29.26 -19.65
CA ASN A 215 31.52 -29.19 -20.54
C ASN A 215 30.59 -28.03 -20.19
N PHE A 216 30.43 -27.67 -18.91
CA PHE A 216 29.58 -26.52 -18.53
C PHE A 216 30.16 -25.20 -19.05
N ASP A 217 31.44 -24.94 -18.81
CA ASP A 217 32.09 -23.71 -19.28
C ASP A 217 32.14 -23.63 -20.81
N TYR A 218 32.30 -24.77 -21.49
CA TYR A 218 32.20 -24.85 -22.95
C TYR A 218 30.79 -24.49 -23.46
N PHE A 219 29.73 -25.10 -22.90
CA PHE A 219 28.36 -24.79 -23.31
C PHE A 219 27.92 -23.37 -22.93
N ALA A 220 28.33 -22.88 -21.75
CA ALA A 220 28.06 -21.53 -21.29
C ALA A 220 28.73 -20.48 -22.20
N LYS A 221 29.99 -20.70 -22.57
CA LYS A 221 30.72 -19.83 -23.49
C LYS A 221 30.08 -19.80 -24.88
N ASN A 222 29.80 -20.97 -25.46
CA ASN A 222 29.15 -21.04 -26.77
C ASN A 222 27.77 -20.37 -26.76
N LEU A 223 27.00 -20.49 -25.68
CA LEU A 223 25.73 -19.77 -25.51
C LEU A 223 25.93 -18.24 -25.48
N MET A 224 26.92 -17.75 -24.73
CA MET A 224 27.22 -16.31 -24.67
C MET A 224 27.72 -15.78 -26.01
N ASP A 225 28.49 -16.55 -26.77
CA ASP A 225 28.96 -16.18 -28.10
C ASP A 225 27.78 -15.96 -29.07
N LEU A 226 26.68 -16.73 -28.94
CA LEU A 226 25.44 -16.52 -29.72
C LEU A 226 24.79 -15.14 -29.49
N GLN A 227 25.06 -14.47 -28.37
CA GLN A 227 24.54 -13.13 -28.09
C GLN A 227 25.13 -12.07 -29.03
N PHE A 228 26.36 -12.26 -29.51
CA PHE A 228 27.08 -11.31 -30.36
C PHE A 228 26.84 -11.52 -31.86
N LEU A 229 26.16 -12.61 -32.24
CA LEU A 229 25.88 -12.99 -33.63
C LEU A 229 24.48 -12.54 -34.08
N SER A 230 24.33 -12.20 -35.36
CA SER A 230 23.04 -11.82 -35.96
C SER A 230 22.81 -12.49 -37.33
N GLY A 231 21.55 -12.67 -37.72
CA GLY A 231 21.18 -13.22 -39.04
C GLY A 231 21.52 -14.71 -39.22
N SER A 232 21.98 -15.09 -40.41
CA SER A 232 22.22 -16.49 -40.79
C SER A 232 23.36 -17.17 -40.03
N GLU A 233 24.33 -16.39 -39.52
CA GLU A 233 25.45 -16.92 -38.74
C GLU A 233 25.00 -17.44 -37.38
N ARG A 234 24.13 -16.69 -36.69
CA ARG A 234 23.50 -17.11 -35.44
C ARG A 234 22.74 -18.41 -35.59
N TYR A 235 21.92 -18.54 -36.64
CA TYR A 235 21.15 -19.76 -36.90
C TYR A 235 22.04 -21.00 -37.08
N ARG A 236 23.18 -20.82 -37.78
CA ARG A 236 24.14 -21.90 -38.03
C ARG A 236 24.82 -22.36 -36.73
N GLU A 237 25.28 -21.42 -35.90
CA GLU A 237 25.93 -21.74 -34.64
C GLU A 237 24.95 -22.28 -33.59
N GLU A 238 23.73 -21.75 -33.54
CA GLU A 238 22.66 -22.26 -32.68
C GLU A 238 22.28 -23.69 -33.05
N SER A 239 22.14 -24.00 -34.34
CA SER A 239 21.90 -25.37 -34.83
C SER A 239 23.02 -26.34 -34.45
N ARG A 240 24.28 -25.88 -34.54
CA ARG A 240 25.46 -26.67 -34.15
C ARG A 240 25.47 -26.91 -32.64
N PHE A 241 25.23 -25.87 -31.86
CA PHE A 241 25.11 -25.94 -30.40
C PHE A 241 24.03 -26.93 -29.98
N LEU A 242 22.84 -26.87 -30.60
CA LEU A 242 21.73 -27.80 -30.31
C LEU A 242 22.07 -29.25 -30.63
N LEU A 243 22.82 -29.49 -31.71
CA LEU A 243 23.29 -30.83 -32.07
C LEU A 243 24.28 -31.37 -31.02
N GLU A 244 25.25 -30.55 -30.62
CA GLU A 244 26.25 -30.89 -29.60
C GLU A 244 25.58 -31.13 -28.23
N LEU A 245 24.60 -30.31 -27.86
CA LEU A 245 23.82 -30.41 -26.63
C LEU A 245 22.95 -31.68 -26.61
N ARG A 246 22.29 -32.03 -27.73
CA ARG A 246 21.54 -33.30 -27.85
C ARG A 246 22.45 -34.52 -27.76
N GLN A 247 23.57 -34.52 -28.47
CA GLN A 247 24.56 -35.61 -28.43
C GLN A 247 25.07 -35.85 -27.01
N PHE A 248 25.33 -34.75 -26.29
CA PHE A 248 25.73 -34.79 -24.89
C PHE A 248 24.67 -35.47 -24.00
N PHE A 249 23.40 -35.09 -24.13
CA PHE A 249 22.32 -35.69 -23.34
C PHE A 249 22.02 -37.17 -23.67
N THR A 250 22.37 -37.64 -24.87
CA THR A 250 22.18 -39.05 -25.30
C THR A 250 23.32 -40.00 -24.91
N SER A 251 24.48 -39.49 -24.48
CA SER A 251 25.66 -40.32 -24.20
C SER A 251 25.56 -41.02 -22.83
N SER A 252 25.22 -42.32 -22.85
CA SER A 252 24.58 -43.08 -21.76
C SER A 252 25.43 -43.55 -20.56
N LYS A 253 26.75 -43.34 -20.47
CA LYS A 253 27.55 -44.05 -19.43
C LYS A 253 27.83 -43.29 -18.12
N ASN A 254 27.82 -41.95 -18.10
CA ASN A 254 27.92 -41.10 -16.90
C ASN A 254 26.88 -39.96 -16.90
N GLY A 255 25.80 -40.13 -17.68
CA GLY A 255 24.95 -39.02 -18.14
C GLY A 255 23.99 -38.45 -17.09
N GLU A 256 23.46 -39.22 -16.15
CA GLU A 256 22.45 -38.71 -15.19
C GLU A 256 23.04 -37.78 -14.12
N GLU A 257 24.25 -38.09 -13.64
CA GLU A 257 24.93 -37.30 -12.62
C GLU A 257 25.45 -35.97 -13.21
N CYS A 258 26.01 -36.02 -14.42
CA CYS A 258 26.40 -34.80 -15.13
C CYS A 258 25.19 -33.99 -15.63
N LYS A 259 24.05 -34.63 -15.95
CA LYS A 259 22.77 -33.93 -16.22
C LYS A 259 22.32 -33.14 -15.00
N LYS A 260 22.33 -33.75 -13.80
CA LYS A 260 22.00 -33.04 -12.55
C LYS A 260 22.96 -31.88 -12.29
N LEU A 261 24.27 -32.09 -12.43
CA LEU A 261 25.29 -31.05 -12.19
C LEU A 261 25.19 -29.86 -13.16
N LEU A 262 24.87 -30.08 -14.44
CA LEU A 262 24.64 -29.02 -15.44
C LEU A 262 23.35 -28.21 -15.17
N ILE A 263 22.35 -28.85 -14.58
CA ILE A 263 21.07 -28.22 -14.20
C ILE A 263 21.22 -27.45 -12.86
N ASP A 264 22.11 -27.90 -11.97
CA ASP A 264 22.22 -27.45 -10.58
C ASP A 264 23.40 -26.53 -10.25
N SER A 265 24.26 -26.16 -11.21
CA SER A 265 25.51 -25.43 -10.97
C SER A 265 25.34 -24.07 -10.28
N ASN A 266 26.09 -23.87 -9.18
CA ASN A 266 25.90 -22.80 -8.20
C ASN A 266 26.64 -21.47 -8.48
N SER A 267 27.58 -21.39 -9.43
CA SER A 267 28.54 -20.26 -9.44
C SER A 267 28.25 -19.12 -10.43
N ASN A 268 27.43 -19.28 -11.48
CA ASN A 268 27.11 -18.17 -12.42
C ASN A 268 25.71 -18.22 -13.09
N GLY A 269 24.81 -19.05 -12.55
CA GLY A 269 23.46 -19.30 -13.08
C GLY A 269 23.35 -20.68 -13.70
N THR A 270 22.15 -21.25 -13.69
CA THR A 270 21.86 -22.52 -14.36
C THR A 270 22.05 -22.37 -15.88
N LEU A 271 22.40 -23.46 -16.58
CA LEU A 271 22.48 -23.46 -18.06
C LEU A 271 21.19 -22.91 -18.70
N LEU A 272 20.04 -23.23 -18.07
CA LEU A 272 18.74 -22.67 -18.41
C LEU A 272 18.71 -21.14 -18.29
N GLY A 273 19.20 -20.57 -17.20
CA GLY A 273 19.28 -19.12 -17.00
C GLY A 273 20.13 -18.42 -18.06
N MET A 274 21.23 -19.01 -18.52
CA MET A 274 22.04 -18.45 -19.61
C MET A 274 21.33 -18.54 -20.97
N ALA A 275 20.72 -19.68 -21.28
CA ALA A 275 19.91 -19.83 -22.50
C ALA A 275 18.77 -18.79 -22.58
N ILE A 276 18.15 -18.48 -21.43
CA ILE A 276 17.14 -17.43 -21.31
C ILE A 276 17.75 -16.04 -21.55
N LYS A 277 18.91 -15.72 -20.96
CA LYS A 277 19.58 -14.41 -21.19
C LYS A 277 19.83 -14.15 -22.67
N VAL A 278 20.32 -15.17 -23.39
CA VAL A 278 20.66 -15.12 -24.82
C VAL A 278 19.40 -15.05 -25.71
N GLY A 279 18.28 -15.58 -25.24
CA GLY A 279 17.02 -15.60 -25.98
C GLY A 279 16.88 -16.78 -26.94
N SER A 280 17.59 -17.89 -26.73
CA SER A 280 17.48 -19.08 -27.59
C SER A 280 16.24 -19.91 -27.22
N ARG A 281 15.16 -19.77 -27.98
CA ARG A 281 13.90 -20.51 -27.80
C ARG A 281 14.11 -22.02 -27.88
N GLU A 282 14.90 -22.48 -28.85
CA GLU A 282 15.10 -23.90 -29.11
C GLU A 282 15.96 -24.58 -28.04
N ALA A 283 17.00 -23.89 -27.55
CA ALA A 283 17.83 -24.39 -26.45
C ALA A 283 16.99 -24.55 -25.17
N VAL A 284 16.14 -23.58 -24.85
CA VAL A 284 15.25 -23.64 -23.67
C VAL A 284 14.27 -24.81 -23.79
N LYS A 285 13.66 -25.04 -24.97
CA LYS A 285 12.78 -26.21 -25.19
C LYS A 285 13.49 -27.54 -24.97
N GLU A 286 14.72 -27.67 -25.46
CA GLU A 286 15.50 -28.91 -25.30
C GLU A 286 15.91 -29.12 -23.84
N ILE A 287 16.36 -28.07 -23.13
CA ILE A 287 16.75 -28.15 -21.72
C ILE A 287 15.55 -28.51 -20.83
N LEU A 288 14.36 -27.94 -21.07
CA LEU A 288 13.14 -28.27 -20.33
C LEU A 288 12.68 -29.72 -20.58
N LYS A 289 12.83 -30.25 -21.80
CA LYS A 289 12.54 -31.67 -22.12
C LYS A 289 13.40 -32.64 -21.32
N GLN A 290 14.61 -32.26 -20.95
CA GLN A 290 15.55 -33.09 -20.20
C GLN A 290 15.31 -33.06 -18.67
N GLY A 291 14.25 -32.39 -18.20
CA GLY A 291 13.84 -32.38 -16.79
C GLY A 291 14.41 -31.23 -15.96
N ALA A 292 14.88 -30.15 -16.60
CA ALA A 292 15.26 -28.94 -15.88
C ALA A 292 14.03 -28.30 -15.20
N ASP A 293 14.15 -27.92 -13.94
CA ASP A 293 13.07 -27.24 -13.21
C ASP A 293 12.87 -25.81 -13.74
N PRO A 294 11.71 -25.48 -14.33
CA PRO A 294 11.41 -24.12 -14.81
C PRO A 294 11.32 -23.09 -13.68
N ASN A 295 11.23 -23.53 -12.43
CA ASN A 295 11.15 -22.66 -11.25
C ASN A 295 12.48 -22.57 -10.48
N GLY A 296 13.51 -23.30 -10.87
CA GLY A 296 14.75 -23.43 -10.12
C GLY A 296 15.48 -22.09 -9.94
N SER A 297 15.58 -21.62 -8.69
CA SER A 297 16.24 -20.36 -8.30
C SER A 297 17.42 -20.63 -7.35
N LYS A 298 18.48 -21.29 -7.85
CA LYS A 298 19.73 -21.46 -7.06
C LYS A 298 20.60 -20.20 -7.06
N GLY A 299 20.34 -19.25 -7.97
CA GLY A 299 21.02 -17.95 -8.07
C GLY A 299 20.07 -16.77 -7.96
N SER A 300 19.46 -16.55 -6.79
CA SER A 300 18.61 -15.38 -6.39
C SER A 300 17.37 -15.02 -7.22
N LYS A 301 17.26 -15.37 -8.51
CA LYS A 301 16.17 -14.97 -9.42
C LYS A 301 15.58 -16.17 -10.14
N HIS A 302 14.26 -16.19 -10.29
CA HIS A 302 13.55 -17.22 -11.04
C HIS A 302 13.83 -17.14 -12.56
N PRO A 303 13.81 -18.26 -13.29
CA PRO A 303 14.02 -18.26 -14.75
C PRO A 303 13.04 -17.35 -15.51
N LEU A 304 11.79 -17.28 -15.05
CA LEU A 304 10.77 -16.38 -15.60
C LEU A 304 11.11 -14.90 -15.40
N THR A 305 11.60 -14.51 -14.22
CA THR A 305 12.03 -13.14 -13.94
C THR A 305 13.24 -12.75 -14.79
N ILE A 306 14.15 -13.69 -15.05
CA ILE A 306 15.28 -13.47 -15.99
C ILE A 306 14.75 -13.16 -17.39
N ALA A 307 13.82 -13.97 -17.93
CA ALA A 307 13.24 -13.71 -19.26
C ALA A 307 12.60 -12.30 -19.36
N CYS A 308 11.95 -11.86 -18.27
CA CYS A 308 11.33 -10.54 -18.18
C CYS A 308 12.35 -9.40 -18.12
N ILE A 309 13.48 -9.57 -17.41
CA ILE A 309 14.55 -8.56 -17.32
C ILE A 309 15.17 -8.29 -18.70
N TYR A 310 15.41 -9.35 -19.48
CA TYR A 310 16.04 -9.25 -20.80
C TYR A 310 15.03 -9.06 -21.95
N GLY A 311 13.72 -9.02 -21.67
CA GLY A 311 12.70 -8.77 -22.69
C GLY A 311 12.53 -9.89 -23.73
N GLN A 312 12.84 -11.12 -23.36
CA GLN A 312 12.88 -12.28 -24.26
C GLN A 312 11.50 -12.92 -24.43
N TRP A 313 10.64 -12.32 -25.25
CA TRP A 313 9.22 -12.70 -25.39
C TRP A 313 9.03 -14.13 -25.96
N GLU A 314 9.89 -14.58 -26.88
CA GLU A 314 9.81 -15.94 -27.45
C GLU A 314 10.11 -17.03 -26.43
N VAL A 315 11.07 -16.78 -25.54
CA VAL A 315 11.43 -17.67 -24.45
C VAL A 315 10.35 -17.65 -23.38
N LEU A 316 9.79 -16.48 -23.11
CA LEU A 316 8.68 -16.32 -22.17
C LEU A 316 7.45 -17.13 -22.58
N GLU A 317 7.11 -17.15 -23.87
CA GLU A 317 6.01 -17.98 -24.41
C GLU A 317 6.22 -19.46 -24.08
N VAL A 318 7.44 -19.99 -24.32
CA VAL A 318 7.79 -21.39 -24.03
C VAL A 318 7.73 -21.70 -22.53
N LEU A 319 8.18 -20.76 -21.68
CA LEU A 319 8.12 -20.92 -20.23
C LEU A 319 6.67 -20.94 -19.74
N LEU A 320 5.80 -20.07 -20.28
CA LEU A 320 4.38 -20.00 -19.93
C LEU A 320 3.55 -21.19 -20.45
N GLU A 321 4.00 -21.89 -21.50
CA GLU A 321 3.39 -23.15 -21.95
C GLU A 321 3.53 -24.29 -20.91
N SER A 322 4.50 -24.19 -20.00
CA SER A 322 4.76 -25.22 -18.99
C SER A 322 3.76 -25.14 -17.83
N LYS A 323 3.04 -26.24 -17.56
CA LYS A 323 1.97 -26.29 -16.54
C LYS A 323 2.44 -26.13 -15.09
N THR A 324 3.73 -26.34 -14.83
CA THR A 324 4.32 -26.32 -13.49
C THR A 324 4.91 -24.96 -13.10
N ILE A 325 4.85 -23.96 -13.98
CA ILE A 325 5.53 -22.69 -13.74
C ILE A 325 4.82 -21.83 -12.69
N ASN A 326 5.60 -21.31 -11.74
CA ASN A 326 5.15 -20.28 -10.83
C ASN A 326 5.37 -18.91 -11.49
N VAL A 327 4.26 -18.27 -11.88
CA VAL A 327 4.28 -16.96 -12.53
C VAL A 327 4.52 -15.82 -11.54
N ASN A 328 4.30 -16.05 -10.25
CA ASN A 328 4.40 -15.03 -9.21
C ASN A 328 5.66 -15.28 -8.37
N ASP A 329 6.74 -14.59 -8.72
CA ASP A 329 7.99 -14.58 -7.95
C ASP A 329 7.81 -13.69 -6.70
N PRO A 330 7.97 -14.22 -5.47
CA PRO A 330 7.73 -13.47 -4.24
C PRO A 330 8.74 -12.33 -4.02
N ASN A 331 9.95 -12.44 -4.57
CA ASN A 331 11.00 -11.45 -4.34
C ASN A 331 10.93 -10.31 -5.36
N ASP A 332 10.73 -10.64 -6.63
CA ASP A 332 10.71 -9.67 -7.73
C ASP A 332 9.54 -10.00 -8.69
N PRO A 333 8.33 -9.41 -8.50
CA PRO A 333 7.18 -9.72 -9.34
C PRO A 333 7.48 -9.46 -10.85
N PRO A 334 7.31 -10.45 -11.75
CA PRO A 334 7.66 -10.30 -13.16
C PRO A 334 6.96 -9.14 -13.84
N LEU A 335 5.67 -8.93 -13.51
CA LEU A 335 4.86 -7.85 -14.07
C LEU A 335 5.42 -6.45 -13.69
N CYS A 336 5.88 -6.27 -12.44
CA CYS A 336 6.51 -5.03 -12.01
C CYS A 336 7.84 -4.77 -12.75
N LEU A 337 8.61 -5.81 -13.06
CA LEU A 337 9.88 -5.67 -13.79
C LEU A 337 9.67 -5.28 -15.25
N VAL A 338 8.74 -5.93 -15.95
CA VAL A 338 8.47 -5.61 -17.36
C VAL A 338 7.97 -4.17 -17.48
N VAL A 339 7.06 -3.73 -16.60
CA VAL A 339 6.52 -2.36 -16.65
C VAL A 339 7.60 -1.30 -16.39
N LYS A 340 8.59 -1.57 -15.52
CA LYS A 340 9.74 -0.67 -15.31
C LYS A 340 10.57 -0.46 -16.59
N LYS A 341 10.49 -1.39 -17.54
CA LYS A 341 11.31 -1.44 -18.76
C LYS A 341 10.56 -1.07 -20.03
N LEU A 342 9.24 -0.85 -19.98
CA LEU A 342 8.40 -0.53 -21.15
C LEU A 342 8.82 0.73 -21.93
N GLY A 343 9.63 1.61 -21.35
CA GLY A 343 10.16 2.82 -22.00
C GLY A 343 11.65 2.76 -22.40
N GLU A 344 12.36 1.65 -22.17
CA GLU A 344 13.77 1.53 -22.56
C GLU A 344 13.91 1.11 -24.04
N PRO A 345 14.85 1.69 -24.81
CA PRO A 345 15.07 1.29 -26.20
C PRO A 345 15.55 -0.16 -26.26
N SER A 346 14.97 -0.95 -27.18
CA SER A 346 15.37 -2.35 -27.39
C SER A 346 16.88 -2.44 -27.63
N THR A 347 17.59 -3.09 -26.70
CA THR A 347 19.05 -3.25 -26.76
C THR A 347 19.49 -4.28 -27.80
N THR A 348 18.59 -5.18 -28.21
CA THR A 348 18.80 -6.18 -29.27
C THR A 348 17.55 -6.35 -30.15
N SER A 349 17.72 -6.89 -31.36
CA SER A 349 16.62 -7.12 -32.33
C SER A 349 15.52 -8.07 -31.84
N HIS A 350 15.75 -8.82 -30.76
CA HIS A 350 14.83 -9.83 -30.22
C HIS A 350 14.17 -9.41 -28.89
N CYS A 351 14.53 -8.24 -28.33
CA CYS A 351 13.94 -7.72 -27.10
C CYS A 351 12.65 -6.93 -27.38
N ASP A 352 11.52 -7.40 -26.84
CA ASP A 352 10.22 -6.72 -26.95
C ASP A 352 9.47 -6.79 -25.61
N TYR A 353 9.64 -5.75 -24.80
CA TYR A 353 9.00 -5.66 -23.48
C TYR A 353 7.48 -5.53 -23.56
N GLN A 354 6.94 -4.94 -24.64
CA GLN A 354 5.49 -4.79 -24.83
C GLN A 354 4.85 -6.17 -25.05
N LYS A 355 5.44 -7.02 -25.90
CA LYS A 355 4.94 -8.40 -26.08
C LYS A 355 5.09 -9.23 -24.82
N CYS A 356 6.19 -9.08 -24.07
CA CYS A 356 6.34 -9.73 -22.77
C CYS A 356 5.21 -9.36 -21.82
N PHE A 357 4.86 -8.07 -21.77
CA PHE A 357 3.76 -7.57 -20.94
C PHE A 357 2.43 -8.18 -21.37
N ASP A 358 2.10 -8.15 -22.67
CA ASP A 358 0.85 -8.70 -23.20
C ASP A 358 0.71 -10.20 -22.93
N LEU A 359 1.81 -10.97 -23.00
CA LEU A 359 1.83 -12.40 -22.69
C LEU A 359 1.57 -12.67 -21.20
N LEU A 360 2.22 -11.93 -20.31
CA LEU A 360 2.04 -12.08 -18.86
C LEU A 360 0.61 -11.71 -18.44
N VAL A 361 0.08 -10.60 -18.95
CA VAL A 361 -1.27 -10.13 -18.61
C VAL A 361 -2.34 -11.11 -19.08
N LYS A 362 -2.16 -11.77 -20.23
CA LYS A 362 -3.10 -12.78 -20.74
C LYS A 362 -3.15 -14.04 -19.88
N HIS A 363 -2.08 -14.38 -19.18
CA HIS A 363 -2.01 -15.60 -18.38
C HIS A 363 -3.05 -15.59 -17.23
N PRO A 364 -3.77 -16.69 -16.95
CA PRO A 364 -4.86 -16.70 -15.96
C PRO A 364 -4.38 -16.62 -14.50
N ASN A 365 -3.19 -17.15 -14.18
CA ASN A 365 -2.69 -17.25 -12.80
C ASN A 365 -1.80 -16.07 -12.36
N ILE A 366 -1.72 -14.99 -13.15
CA ILE A 366 -0.90 -13.82 -12.80
C ILE A 366 -1.57 -13.00 -11.69
N ASP A 367 -0.85 -12.72 -10.62
CA ASP A 367 -1.32 -11.79 -9.58
C ASP A 367 -0.92 -10.36 -9.96
N VAL A 368 -1.88 -9.60 -10.47
CA VAL A 368 -1.70 -8.18 -10.84
C VAL A 368 -1.52 -7.25 -9.63
N ASN A 369 -1.95 -7.70 -8.45
CA ASN A 369 -1.92 -6.93 -7.20
C ASN A 369 -0.67 -7.23 -6.35
N GLN A 370 0.22 -8.10 -6.83
CA GLN A 370 1.45 -8.47 -6.15
C GLN A 370 2.34 -7.25 -5.92
N LYS A 371 2.86 -7.12 -4.69
CA LYS A 371 3.76 -6.03 -4.30
C LYS A 371 5.21 -6.48 -4.42
N ASP A 372 6.06 -5.57 -4.87
CA ASP A 372 7.50 -5.78 -4.85
C ASP A 372 8.12 -5.45 -3.47
N LYS A 373 9.45 -5.55 -3.37
CA LYS A 373 10.23 -5.21 -2.16
C LYS A 373 9.92 -3.80 -1.62
N TRP A 374 9.54 -2.85 -2.48
CA TRP A 374 9.18 -1.47 -2.08
C TRP A 374 7.68 -1.29 -1.78
N GLY A 375 6.90 -2.38 -1.78
CA GLY A 375 5.46 -2.35 -1.61
C GLY A 375 4.71 -1.82 -2.83
N SER A 376 5.37 -1.65 -3.97
CA SER A 376 4.77 -1.09 -5.18
C SER A 376 4.24 -2.21 -6.08
N THR A 377 3.10 -1.97 -6.72
CA THR A 377 2.49 -2.88 -7.70
C THR A 377 2.84 -2.48 -9.12
N ALA A 378 2.53 -3.34 -10.10
CA ALA A 378 2.74 -3.03 -11.52
C ALA A 378 2.04 -1.72 -11.93
N LEU A 379 0.85 -1.46 -11.40
CA LEU A 379 0.10 -0.23 -11.66
C LEU A 379 0.83 1.03 -11.18
N HIS A 380 1.52 0.99 -10.03
CA HIS A 380 2.31 2.14 -9.58
C HIS A 380 3.40 2.52 -10.57
N TYR A 381 4.05 1.53 -11.19
CA TYR A 381 5.09 1.77 -12.19
C TYR A 381 4.48 2.25 -13.50
N ALA A 382 3.38 1.66 -13.97
CA ALA A 382 2.72 2.08 -15.20
C ALA A 382 2.30 3.56 -15.14
N VAL A 383 1.77 3.99 -13.99
CA VAL A 383 1.40 5.39 -13.73
C VAL A 383 2.62 6.30 -13.65
N ARG A 384 3.67 5.89 -12.93
CA ARG A 384 4.92 6.66 -12.82
C ARG A 384 5.57 6.94 -14.17
N TYR A 385 5.56 5.96 -15.08
CA TYR A 385 6.12 6.08 -16.42
C TYR A 385 5.11 6.61 -17.46
N LYS A 386 3.84 6.86 -17.06
CA LYS A 386 2.76 7.36 -17.93
C LYS A 386 2.47 6.47 -19.14
N GLU A 387 2.62 5.15 -18.98
CA GLU A 387 2.36 4.17 -20.03
C GLU A 387 0.87 3.83 -20.11
N GLU A 388 0.09 4.61 -20.88
CA GLU A 388 -1.37 4.50 -20.94
C GLU A 388 -1.88 3.10 -21.34
N LYS A 389 -1.22 2.44 -22.31
CA LYS A 389 -1.59 1.08 -22.74
C LYS A 389 -1.43 0.04 -21.62
N ALA A 390 -0.35 0.17 -20.83
CA ALA A 390 -0.11 -0.71 -19.70
C ALA A 390 -1.12 -0.44 -18.58
N ILE A 391 -1.49 0.83 -18.34
CA ILE A 391 -2.53 1.19 -17.38
C ILE A 391 -3.87 0.58 -17.79
N GLN A 392 -4.30 0.73 -19.06
CA GLN A 392 -5.56 0.15 -19.54
C GLN A 392 -5.59 -1.38 -19.38
N ALA A 393 -4.55 -2.07 -19.84
CA ALA A 393 -4.47 -3.53 -19.76
C ALA A 393 -4.47 -4.08 -18.32
N LEU A 394 -3.86 -3.34 -17.38
CA LEU A 394 -3.89 -3.67 -15.95
C LEU A 394 -5.28 -3.45 -15.36
N LEU A 395 -5.92 -2.31 -15.68
CA LEU A 395 -7.27 -1.99 -15.22
C LEU A 395 -8.30 -3.01 -15.75
N ASP A 396 -8.17 -3.45 -16.99
CA ASP A 396 -9.01 -4.49 -17.61
C ASP A 396 -8.92 -5.85 -16.87
N LYS A 397 -7.83 -6.10 -16.15
CA LYS A 397 -7.66 -7.26 -15.25
C LYS A 397 -8.16 -7.00 -13.83
N ASN A 398 -8.98 -5.97 -13.63
CA ASN A 398 -9.59 -5.60 -12.35
C ASN A 398 -8.57 -5.37 -11.23
N THR A 399 -7.46 -4.69 -11.53
CA THR A 399 -6.47 -4.31 -10.51
C THR A 399 -7.09 -3.48 -9.39
N TYR A 400 -6.71 -3.76 -8.15
CA TYR A 400 -7.17 -3.02 -6.99
C TYR A 400 -6.47 -1.66 -6.89
N LEU A 401 -7.24 -0.58 -6.84
CA LEU A 401 -6.73 0.79 -6.84
C LEU A 401 -6.23 1.26 -5.47
N GLY A 402 -6.59 0.56 -4.38
CA GLY A 402 -6.33 0.99 -3.01
C GLY A 402 -5.00 0.53 -2.40
N ILE A 403 -4.09 -0.04 -3.19
CA ILE A 403 -2.81 -0.53 -2.67
C ILE A 403 -1.86 0.64 -2.40
N ARG A 404 -1.38 0.76 -1.17
CA ARG A 404 -0.34 1.74 -0.80
C ARG A 404 1.05 1.12 -0.92
N ASN A 405 1.99 1.90 -1.47
CA ASN A 405 3.41 1.59 -1.42
C ASN A 405 4.04 1.96 -0.06
N ARG A 406 5.33 1.67 0.15
CA ARG A 406 6.05 2.06 1.39
C ARG A 406 6.06 3.57 1.64
N PHE A 407 5.88 4.39 0.60
CA PHE A 407 5.79 5.85 0.68
C PHE A 407 4.36 6.35 0.96
N GLN A 408 3.39 5.46 1.21
CA GLN A 408 1.97 5.78 1.43
C GLN A 408 1.23 6.38 0.22
N ASN A 409 1.83 6.36 -0.96
CA ASN A 409 1.18 6.80 -2.20
C ASN A 409 0.28 5.69 -2.75
N LEU A 410 -0.87 6.08 -3.30
CA LEU A 410 -1.77 5.19 -4.02
C LEU A 410 -1.51 5.33 -5.53
N PRO A 411 -1.72 4.27 -6.33
CA PRO A 411 -1.53 4.35 -7.77
C PRO A 411 -2.54 5.32 -8.40
N ILE A 412 -3.74 5.45 -7.83
CA ILE A 412 -4.82 6.30 -8.35
C ILE A 412 -4.49 7.80 -8.37
N SER A 413 -3.56 8.28 -7.53
CA SER A 413 -3.33 9.72 -7.37
C SER A 413 -2.87 10.40 -8.65
N ASP A 414 -2.12 9.66 -9.47
CA ASP A 414 -1.40 10.20 -10.63
C ASP A 414 -1.93 9.62 -11.96
N ILE A 415 -3.05 8.88 -11.95
CA ILE A 415 -3.69 8.34 -13.17
C ILE A 415 -4.34 9.49 -13.96
N ASN A 416 -4.22 9.44 -15.28
CA ASN A 416 -4.90 10.37 -16.18
C ASN A 416 -6.43 10.30 -15.98
N PRO A 417 -7.12 11.40 -15.62
CA PRO A 417 -8.55 11.38 -15.32
C PRO A 417 -9.42 10.86 -16.47
N SER A 418 -9.10 11.18 -17.73
CA SER A 418 -9.87 10.72 -18.88
C SER A 418 -9.79 9.21 -19.09
N LEU A 419 -8.61 8.63 -18.83
CA LEU A 419 -8.38 7.20 -18.90
C LEU A 419 -9.16 6.45 -17.82
N LEU A 420 -9.21 7.03 -16.62
CA LEU A 420 -9.96 6.48 -15.51
C LEU A 420 -11.48 6.60 -15.72
N GLU A 421 -11.95 7.70 -16.32
CA GLU A 421 -13.35 7.85 -16.75
C GLU A 421 -13.74 6.77 -17.77
N GLU A 422 -12.91 6.56 -18.80
CA GLU A 422 -13.14 5.50 -19.81
C GLU A 422 -13.20 4.11 -19.18
N TYR A 423 -12.31 3.82 -18.23
CA TYR A 423 -12.35 2.57 -17.49
C TYR A 423 -13.64 2.43 -16.67
N PHE A 424 -14.05 3.46 -15.93
CA PHE A 424 -15.30 3.42 -15.16
C PHE A 424 -16.54 3.32 -16.06
N ASP A 425 -16.54 3.94 -17.25
CA ASP A 425 -17.57 3.77 -18.28
C ASP A 425 -17.62 2.30 -18.79
N ASN A 426 -16.48 1.62 -18.82
CA ASN A 426 -16.38 0.20 -19.18
C ASN A 426 -16.88 -0.76 -18.10
N CYS A 427 -16.74 -0.39 -16.82
CA CYS A 427 -17.31 -1.14 -15.68
C CYS A 427 -18.85 -1.14 -15.65
N ILE A 428 -19.51 -0.27 -16.44
CA ILE A 428 -20.97 -0.23 -16.58
C ILE A 428 -21.37 -0.94 -17.87
N THR A 429 -22.11 -2.03 -17.72
CA THR A 429 -22.57 -2.86 -18.85
C THR A 429 -24.08 -3.06 -18.80
N THR A 430 -24.67 -3.49 -19.90
CA THR A 430 -26.12 -3.76 -19.99
C THR A 430 -26.36 -5.14 -20.58
N ASN A 431 -27.57 -5.69 -20.35
CA ASN A 431 -28.01 -6.94 -20.97
C ASN A 431 -28.36 -6.81 -22.47
N GLY A 432 -28.10 -5.66 -23.10
CA GLY A 432 -28.34 -5.42 -24.53
C GLY A 432 -29.82 -5.22 -24.91
N ARG A 433 -30.73 -5.10 -23.93
CA ARG A 433 -32.13 -4.75 -24.15
C ARG A 433 -32.30 -3.27 -24.49
N ARG A 434 -33.45 -2.88 -25.05
CA ARG A 434 -33.71 -1.49 -25.42
C ARG A 434 -33.93 -0.65 -24.16
N ALA A 435 -33.62 0.65 -24.23
CA ALA A 435 -33.73 1.56 -23.10
C ALA A 435 -35.15 1.65 -22.48
N GLY A 436 -36.19 1.36 -23.27
CA GLY A 436 -37.59 1.36 -22.85
C GLY A 436 -38.14 0.02 -22.35
N ASP A 437 -37.38 -1.08 -22.45
CA ASP A 437 -37.85 -2.40 -22.05
C ASP A 437 -37.87 -2.51 -20.52
N GLU A 438 -38.90 -3.11 -19.93
CA GLU A 438 -38.99 -3.31 -18.48
C GLU A 438 -37.92 -4.25 -17.93
N ASP A 439 -37.39 -5.13 -18.79
CA ASP A 439 -36.36 -6.11 -18.48
C ASP A 439 -34.93 -5.59 -18.75
N LEU A 440 -34.77 -4.27 -18.95
CA LEU A 440 -33.44 -3.67 -19.04
C LEU A 440 -32.70 -3.83 -17.71
N GLU A 441 -31.53 -4.46 -17.77
CA GLU A 441 -30.65 -4.64 -16.62
C GLU A 441 -29.32 -3.96 -16.90
N ILE A 442 -28.89 -3.15 -15.94
CA ILE A 442 -27.60 -2.47 -15.95
C ILE A 442 -26.74 -3.11 -14.86
N TYR A 443 -25.55 -3.57 -15.23
CA TYR A 443 -24.58 -4.19 -14.33
C TYR A 443 -23.46 -3.19 -14.01
N PHE A 444 -23.18 -3.02 -12.72
CA PHE A 444 -22.02 -2.29 -12.21
C PHE A 444 -20.99 -3.30 -11.71
N ASP A 445 -19.77 -3.23 -12.21
CA ASP A 445 -18.64 -4.03 -11.74
C ASP A 445 -17.75 -3.21 -10.81
N TYR A 446 -17.69 -3.59 -9.53
CA TYR A 446 -16.87 -2.92 -8.52
C TYR A 446 -15.54 -3.62 -8.24
N SER A 447 -15.13 -4.59 -9.07
CA SER A 447 -13.92 -5.39 -8.84
C SER A 447 -12.67 -4.55 -8.58
N CYS A 448 -12.53 -3.38 -9.20
CA CYS A 448 -11.39 -2.45 -8.99
C CYS A 448 -11.31 -1.82 -7.58
N LEU A 449 -12.42 -1.86 -6.83
CA LEU A 449 -12.53 -1.37 -5.45
C LEU A 449 -12.53 -2.50 -4.42
N VAL A 450 -12.50 -3.76 -4.87
CA VAL A 450 -12.44 -4.92 -3.97
C VAL A 450 -11.00 -5.09 -3.50
N PRO A 451 -10.73 -5.01 -2.19
CA PRO A 451 -9.40 -5.30 -1.67
C PRO A 451 -9.05 -6.78 -1.94
N PRO A 452 -7.82 -7.08 -2.38
CA PRO A 452 -7.39 -8.47 -2.60
C PRO A 452 -7.46 -9.26 -1.29
N ASP A 453 -7.94 -10.50 -1.38
CA ASP A 453 -8.14 -11.39 -0.23
C ASP A 453 -6.87 -11.44 0.64
N VAL A 454 -7.05 -11.00 1.88
CA VAL A 454 -6.05 -11.11 2.93
C VAL A 454 -6.06 -12.57 3.36
N CYS A 455 -4.90 -13.23 3.30
CA CYS A 455 -4.68 -14.52 3.96
C CYS A 455 -5.41 -14.55 5.30
N GLU A 456 -6.21 -15.60 5.53
CA GLU A 456 -7.01 -15.83 6.75
C GLU A 456 -6.20 -15.70 8.06
N THR A 457 -4.87 -15.66 7.98
CA THR A 457 -3.91 -15.61 9.07
C THR A 457 -3.44 -14.21 9.49
N SER A 458 -3.82 -13.12 8.80
CA SER A 458 -3.48 -11.76 9.24
C SER A 458 -4.71 -10.87 9.40
N ASP A 459 -4.91 -10.34 10.61
CA ASP A 459 -6.01 -9.44 11.00
C ASP A 459 -6.03 -8.06 10.28
N LYS A 460 -5.32 -7.90 9.17
CA LYS A 460 -5.14 -6.65 8.41
C LYS A 460 -6.09 -6.58 7.21
N PHE A 461 -7.38 -6.36 7.46
CA PHE A 461 -8.33 -5.98 6.41
C PHE A 461 -7.98 -4.60 5.81
N CYS A 462 -8.05 -4.48 4.48
CA CYS A 462 -7.76 -3.25 3.75
C CYS A 462 -8.99 -2.33 3.69
N GLU A 463 -8.76 -1.02 3.71
CA GLU A 463 -9.79 0.02 3.64
C GLU A 463 -10.38 0.12 2.22
N GLU A 464 -11.69 -0.08 2.05
CA GLU A 464 -12.40 0.06 0.77
C GLU A 464 -12.48 1.54 0.32
N MET A 465 -12.58 2.47 1.27
CA MET A 465 -12.68 3.91 0.98
C MET A 465 -11.34 4.56 0.63
N SER A 466 -10.21 3.87 0.83
CA SER A 466 -8.87 4.42 0.58
C SER A 466 -8.71 5.01 -0.84
N PRO A 467 -9.04 4.30 -1.94
CA PRO A 467 -8.93 4.85 -3.30
C PRO A 467 -9.87 6.05 -3.52
N ILE A 468 -11.11 5.98 -3.06
CA ILE A 468 -12.12 7.05 -3.23
C ILE A 468 -11.72 8.30 -2.44
N TYR A 469 -11.18 8.13 -1.23
CA TYR A 469 -10.69 9.23 -0.41
C TYR A 469 -9.50 9.94 -1.04
N GLU A 470 -8.64 9.23 -1.78
CA GLU A 470 -7.55 9.88 -2.50
C GLU A 470 -8.06 10.73 -3.66
N MET A 471 -9.14 10.30 -4.33
CA MET A 471 -9.83 11.10 -5.34
C MET A 471 -10.40 12.41 -4.77
N THR A 472 -10.76 12.48 -3.48
CA THR A 472 -11.23 13.73 -2.87
C THR A 472 -10.11 14.75 -2.68
N LYS A 473 -8.86 14.30 -2.51
CA LYS A 473 -7.71 15.19 -2.34
C LYS A 473 -7.22 15.77 -3.65
N SER A 474 -7.13 14.96 -4.69
CA SER A 474 -6.68 15.41 -6.03
C SER A 474 -7.68 16.39 -6.63
N THR A 475 -7.23 17.53 -7.15
CA THR A 475 -8.12 18.51 -7.84
C THR A 475 -8.73 17.93 -9.10
N ASP A 476 -7.95 17.10 -9.80
CA ASP A 476 -8.27 16.63 -11.13
C ASP A 476 -9.23 15.45 -11.09
N LEU A 477 -9.17 14.61 -10.05
CA LEU A 477 -10.02 13.42 -9.92
C LEU A 477 -11.37 13.69 -9.23
N ARG A 478 -11.54 14.82 -8.54
CA ARG A 478 -12.78 15.12 -7.78
C ARG A 478 -14.04 14.99 -8.63
N HIS A 479 -14.02 15.42 -9.89
CA HIS A 479 -15.20 15.36 -10.76
C HIS A 479 -15.70 13.93 -11.00
N LEU A 480 -14.81 12.93 -10.97
CA LEU A 480 -15.13 11.51 -11.12
C LEU A 480 -15.94 10.96 -9.92
N LEU A 481 -16.02 11.66 -8.79
CA LEU A 481 -16.92 11.28 -7.69
C LEU A 481 -18.39 11.35 -8.09
N LYS A 482 -18.74 12.17 -9.11
CA LYS A 482 -20.08 12.22 -9.69
C LYS A 482 -20.36 11.04 -10.63
N HIS A 483 -19.33 10.29 -11.03
CA HIS A 483 -19.50 9.17 -11.93
C HIS A 483 -20.47 8.14 -11.33
N PRO A 484 -21.40 7.55 -12.12
CA PRO A 484 -22.43 6.64 -11.62
C PRO A 484 -21.88 5.45 -10.84
N LEU A 485 -20.72 4.89 -11.22
CA LEU A 485 -20.05 3.80 -10.49
C LEU A 485 -19.62 4.18 -9.05
N ILE A 486 -18.99 5.34 -8.89
CA ILE A 486 -18.50 5.78 -7.57
C ILE A 486 -19.66 6.29 -6.72
N SER A 487 -20.58 7.04 -7.33
CA SER A 487 -21.75 7.56 -6.64
C SER A 487 -22.71 6.45 -6.19
N SER A 488 -22.89 5.37 -6.97
CA SER A 488 -23.66 4.20 -6.55
C SER A 488 -23.00 3.46 -5.39
N PHE A 489 -21.67 3.27 -5.42
CA PHE A 489 -20.93 2.68 -4.31
C PHE A 489 -21.04 3.50 -3.02
N LEU A 490 -20.83 4.82 -3.12
CA LEU A 490 -21.02 5.76 -2.01
C LEU A 490 -22.46 5.71 -1.47
N PHE A 491 -23.46 5.65 -2.35
CA PHE A 491 -24.87 5.54 -1.97
C PHE A 491 -25.14 4.27 -1.16
N LEU A 492 -24.66 3.11 -1.63
CA LEU A 492 -24.83 1.83 -0.92
C LEU A 492 -24.21 1.88 0.49
N LYS A 493 -22.96 2.32 0.59
CA LYS A 493 -22.24 2.38 1.86
C LYS A 493 -22.86 3.41 2.82
N TRP A 494 -23.25 4.56 2.28
CA TRP A 494 -23.88 5.63 3.06
C TRP A 494 -25.27 5.26 3.56
N HIS A 495 -26.08 4.51 2.79
CA HIS A 495 -27.41 4.08 3.25
C HIS A 495 -27.33 3.15 4.48
N ARG A 496 -26.30 2.29 4.54
CA ARG A 496 -26.09 1.38 5.69
C ARG A 496 -25.68 2.13 6.95
N LEU A 497 -24.80 3.12 6.80
CA LEU A 497 -24.43 4.03 7.89
C LEU A 497 -25.54 5.05 8.20
N GLY A 498 -26.44 5.32 7.25
CA GLY A 498 -27.56 6.24 7.35
C GLY A 498 -28.45 5.98 8.56
N ALA A 499 -28.64 4.70 8.94
CA ALA A 499 -29.41 4.35 10.13
C ALA A 499 -28.84 4.97 11.43
N ILE A 500 -27.51 5.05 11.55
CA ILE A 500 -26.84 5.68 12.70
C ILE A 500 -27.07 7.19 12.68
N PHE A 501 -27.00 7.83 11.50
CA PHE A 501 -27.27 9.26 11.35
C PHE A 501 -28.73 9.60 11.66
N TYR A 502 -29.69 8.79 11.20
CA TYR A 502 -31.11 8.96 11.55
C TYR A 502 -31.38 8.76 13.04
N ALA A 503 -30.77 7.76 13.66
CA ALA A 503 -30.89 7.55 15.10
C ALA A 503 -30.32 8.75 15.88
N ASN A 504 -29.16 9.27 15.48
CA ASN A 504 -28.57 10.47 16.07
C ASN A 504 -29.47 11.70 15.88
N LEU A 505 -30.03 11.90 14.67
CA LEU A 505 -30.96 13.00 14.40
C LEU A 505 -32.22 12.90 15.28
N ILE A 506 -32.81 11.71 15.40
CA ILE A 506 -34.00 11.51 16.24
C ILE A 506 -33.67 11.81 17.70
N LEU A 507 -32.59 11.24 18.24
CA LEU A 507 -32.18 11.48 19.63
C LEU A 507 -31.87 12.96 19.90
N TYR A 508 -31.19 13.63 18.97
CA TYR A 508 -30.90 15.06 19.07
C TYR A 508 -32.16 15.92 18.96
N SER A 509 -33.09 15.57 18.06
CA SER A 509 -34.37 16.28 17.90
C SER A 509 -35.25 16.15 19.14
N ILE A 510 -35.28 14.98 19.78
CA ILE A 510 -35.98 14.76 21.05
C ILE A 510 -35.33 15.62 22.14
N SER A 511 -34.00 15.58 22.27
CA SER A 511 -33.27 16.33 23.30
C SER A 511 -33.48 17.84 23.17
N THR A 512 -33.39 18.38 21.95
CA THR A 512 -33.62 19.81 21.68
C THR A 512 -35.07 20.21 21.91
N LEU A 513 -36.04 19.40 21.46
CA LEU A 513 -37.45 19.65 21.72
C LEU A 513 -37.74 19.68 23.21
N THR A 514 -37.20 18.74 24.00
CA THR A 514 -37.42 18.69 25.44
C THR A 514 -36.82 19.90 26.16
N ILE A 515 -35.63 20.37 25.74
CA ILE A 515 -34.99 21.57 26.29
C ILE A 515 -35.80 22.83 25.96
N ILE A 516 -36.28 22.96 24.72
CA ILE A 516 -37.13 24.09 24.30
C ILE A 516 -38.45 24.08 25.08
N LEU A 517 -39.10 22.91 25.22
CA LEU A 517 -40.32 22.76 26.00
C LEU A 517 -40.07 23.09 27.48
N TYR A 518 -38.97 22.65 28.07
CA TYR A 518 -38.59 23.00 29.44
C TYR A 518 -38.45 24.53 29.62
N ILE A 519 -37.74 25.21 28.70
CA ILE A 519 -37.60 26.68 28.73
C ILE A 519 -38.98 27.36 28.64
N LEU A 520 -39.83 26.92 27.72
CA LEU A 520 -41.17 27.48 27.54
C LEU A 520 -42.04 27.30 28.80
N LEU A 521 -41.94 26.15 29.49
CA LEU A 521 -42.68 25.90 30.72
C LEU A 521 -42.14 26.70 31.92
N CYS A 522 -40.82 26.97 31.97
CA CYS A 522 -40.23 27.82 33.01
C CYS A 522 -40.68 29.29 32.93
N TYR A 523 -40.93 29.80 31.71
CA TYR A 523 -41.37 31.18 31.49
C TYR A 523 -42.87 31.31 31.16
N GLY A 524 -43.56 30.18 30.97
CA GLY A 524 -45.00 30.10 30.73
C GLY A 524 -45.79 30.40 32.00
N ARG A 525 -46.90 31.12 31.85
CA ARG A 525 -47.77 31.50 32.96
C ARG A 525 -48.68 30.32 33.35
N ASN A 526 -48.67 29.91 34.62
CA ASN A 526 -49.54 28.89 35.23
C ASN A 526 -49.31 27.42 34.77
N VAL A 527 -48.12 26.87 35.01
CA VAL A 527 -47.82 25.43 34.77
C VAL A 527 -47.68 24.68 36.09
N SER A 528 -48.15 23.42 36.13
CA SER A 528 -47.99 22.54 37.29
C SER A 528 -46.50 22.22 37.57
N PRO A 529 -46.05 22.26 38.84
CA PRO A 529 -44.65 22.01 39.19
C PRO A 529 -44.18 20.59 38.89
N GLU A 530 -45.11 19.63 38.80
CA GLU A 530 -44.81 18.24 38.45
C GLU A 530 -44.41 18.07 36.98
N LEU A 531 -45.06 18.82 36.08
CA LEU A 531 -44.76 18.77 34.66
C LEU A 531 -43.40 19.40 34.35
N SER A 532 -43.05 20.52 35.01
CA SER A 532 -41.74 21.15 34.85
C SER A 532 -40.60 20.28 35.40
N LEU A 533 -40.84 19.56 36.51
CA LEU A 533 -39.87 18.62 37.07
C LEU A 533 -39.63 17.41 36.15
N SER A 534 -40.69 16.84 35.55
CA SER A 534 -40.53 15.73 34.60
C SER A 534 -39.74 16.14 33.35
N MET A 535 -40.01 17.33 32.80
CA MET A 535 -39.28 17.86 31.65
C MET A 535 -37.82 18.21 31.98
N LEU A 536 -37.53 18.63 33.21
CA LEU A 536 -36.16 18.84 33.70
C LEU A 536 -35.37 17.53 33.71
N ILE A 537 -35.95 16.44 34.24
CA ILE A 537 -35.28 15.13 34.30
C ILE A 537 -34.98 14.62 32.89
N ILE A 538 -35.98 14.67 31.99
CA ILE A 538 -35.83 14.22 30.60
C ILE A 538 -34.77 15.08 29.86
N SER A 539 -34.80 16.39 30.04
CA SER A 539 -33.81 17.29 29.42
C SER A 539 -32.39 17.05 29.96
N SER A 540 -32.26 16.73 31.24
CA SER A 540 -30.97 16.40 31.86
C SER A 540 -30.39 15.10 31.30
N ILE A 541 -31.23 14.09 31.06
CA ILE A 541 -30.82 12.85 30.37
C ILE A 541 -30.39 13.14 28.92
N GLY A 542 -31.13 13.99 28.21
CA GLY A 542 -30.78 14.43 26.85
C GLY A 542 -29.42 15.14 26.79
N VAL A 543 -29.15 16.08 27.70
CA VAL A 543 -27.85 16.78 27.78
C VAL A 543 -26.73 15.79 28.13
N PHE A 544 -26.96 14.85 29.04
CA PHE A 544 -25.98 13.81 29.35
C PHE A 544 -25.63 12.96 28.11
N PHE A 545 -26.64 12.58 27.31
CA PHE A 545 -26.41 11.87 26.04
C PHE A 545 -25.55 12.70 25.07
N ILE A 546 -25.84 13.99 24.91
CA ILE A 546 -25.05 14.89 24.05
C ILE A 546 -23.61 15.00 24.56
N ILE A 547 -23.39 15.14 25.87
CA ILE A 547 -22.05 15.17 26.48
C ILE A 547 -21.29 13.86 26.20
N ALA A 548 -21.94 12.70 26.38
CA ALA A 548 -21.32 11.41 26.13
C ALA A 548 -20.94 11.23 24.65
N ARG A 549 -21.82 11.66 23.74
CA ARG A 549 -21.56 11.68 22.29
C ARG A 549 -20.35 12.54 21.96
N GLU A 550 -20.31 13.75 22.48
CA GLU A 550 -19.27 14.72 22.15
C GLU A 550 -17.91 14.34 22.74
N THR A 551 -17.92 13.75 23.93
CA THR A 551 -16.72 13.16 24.54
C THR A 551 -16.17 12.02 23.68
N SER A 552 -17.04 11.17 23.13
CA SER A 552 -16.63 10.08 22.22
C SER A 552 -15.97 10.62 20.94
N GLN A 553 -16.52 11.70 20.36
CA GLN A 553 -15.97 12.37 19.19
C GLN A 553 -14.60 13.02 19.47
N PHE A 554 -14.46 13.69 20.62
CA PHE A 554 -13.21 14.29 21.08
C PHE A 554 -12.11 13.24 21.26
N ILE A 555 -12.40 12.13 21.96
CA ILE A 555 -11.45 11.05 22.20
C ILE A 555 -10.97 10.44 20.88
N THR A 556 -11.87 10.29 19.92
CA THR A 556 -11.57 9.61 18.65
C THR A 556 -10.71 10.47 17.71
N SER A 557 -10.81 11.80 17.78
CA SER A 557 -10.13 12.68 16.82
C SER A 557 -9.79 14.09 17.36
N PRO A 558 -8.92 14.21 18.38
CA PRO A 558 -8.72 15.46 19.12
C PRO A 558 -8.16 16.62 18.27
N LEU A 559 -7.20 16.36 17.38
CA LEU A 559 -6.61 17.40 16.52
C LEU A 559 -7.61 17.94 15.49
N GLN A 560 -8.45 17.07 14.93
CA GLN A 560 -9.45 17.47 13.95
C GLN A 560 -10.64 18.15 14.63
N TYR A 561 -10.93 17.76 15.87
CA TYR A 561 -11.99 18.32 16.69
C TYR A 561 -11.83 19.84 16.83
N PHE A 562 -10.64 20.33 17.19
CA PHE A 562 -10.36 21.76 17.33
C PHE A 562 -10.36 22.56 16.02
N ARG A 563 -10.41 21.88 14.86
CA ARG A 563 -10.40 22.55 13.55
C ARG A 563 -11.81 22.81 13.00
N GLN A 564 -12.83 22.07 13.46
CA GLN A 564 -14.19 22.18 12.96
C GLN A 564 -15.00 23.17 13.82
N ILE A 565 -15.67 24.14 13.19
CA ILE A 565 -16.44 25.19 13.88
C ILE A 565 -17.71 24.60 14.52
N GLU A 566 -18.25 23.55 13.91
CA GLU A 566 -19.44 22.83 14.38
C GLU A 566 -19.25 22.32 15.83
N ASN A 567 -18.07 21.80 16.17
CA ASN A 567 -17.78 21.30 17.52
C ASN A 567 -17.77 22.42 18.57
N TYR A 568 -17.32 23.63 18.20
CA TYR A 568 -17.38 24.79 19.11
C TYR A 568 -18.84 25.22 19.37
N LEU A 569 -19.70 25.14 18.35
CA LEU A 569 -21.13 25.41 18.50
C LEU A 569 -21.77 24.41 19.48
N GLU A 570 -21.47 23.12 19.33
CA GLU A 570 -21.97 22.06 20.22
C GLU A 570 -21.50 22.24 21.66
N MET A 571 -20.22 22.53 21.89
CA MET A 571 -19.68 22.81 23.23
C MET A 571 -20.34 24.03 23.88
N THR A 572 -20.63 25.06 23.09
CA THR A 572 -21.33 26.26 23.56
C THR A 572 -22.78 25.92 23.96
N ILE A 573 -23.48 25.11 23.16
CA ILE A 573 -24.83 24.63 23.46
C ILE A 573 -24.84 23.79 24.75
N ILE A 574 -23.87 22.88 24.92
CA ILE A 574 -23.74 22.06 26.14
C ILE A 574 -23.52 22.96 27.37
N GLY A 575 -22.59 23.91 27.29
CA GLY A 575 -22.29 24.83 28.40
C GLY A 575 -23.50 25.67 28.81
N ILE A 576 -24.18 26.29 27.83
CA ILE A 576 -25.38 27.10 28.08
C ILE A 576 -26.52 26.22 28.61
N SER A 577 -26.70 25.01 28.10
CA SER A 577 -27.73 24.07 28.58
C SER A 577 -27.53 23.71 30.05
N ILE A 578 -26.29 23.48 30.48
CA ILE A 578 -25.99 23.21 31.90
C ILE A 578 -26.33 24.41 32.78
N VAL A 579 -26.00 25.64 32.35
CA VAL A 579 -26.34 26.86 33.10
C VAL A 579 -27.85 27.03 33.26
N VAL A 580 -28.62 26.76 32.19
CA VAL A 580 -30.09 26.85 32.22
C VAL A 580 -30.71 25.77 33.10
N LEU A 581 -30.23 24.52 33.03
CA LEU A 581 -30.78 23.38 33.80
C LEU A 581 -30.43 23.43 35.29
N THR A 582 -29.24 23.94 35.66
CA THR A 582 -28.81 24.04 37.05
C THR A 582 -29.45 25.21 37.80
N GLY A 583 -30.13 26.11 37.09
CA GLY A 583 -30.79 27.27 37.70
C GLY A 583 -29.82 28.21 38.40
N TYR A 584 -28.59 28.36 37.88
CA TYR A 584 -27.56 29.20 38.47
C TYR A 584 -28.11 30.62 38.76
N PRO A 585 -27.81 31.23 39.92
CA PRO A 585 -28.42 32.49 40.34
C PRO A 585 -27.89 33.65 39.49
N VAL A 586 -28.56 33.91 38.36
CA VAL A 586 -28.38 35.08 37.50
C VAL A 586 -29.66 35.92 37.54
N SER A 587 -29.56 37.22 37.22
CA SER A 587 -30.73 38.07 37.06
C SER A 587 -31.74 37.49 36.05
N GLU A 588 -33.02 37.66 36.34
CA GLU A 588 -34.13 37.14 35.51
C GLU A 588 -34.04 37.59 34.04
N HIS A 589 -33.62 38.83 33.80
CA HIS A 589 -33.41 39.35 32.44
C HIS A 589 -32.30 38.60 31.71
N THR A 590 -31.14 38.42 32.35
CA THR A 590 -30.02 37.71 31.74
C THR A 590 -30.34 36.24 31.52
N ARG A 591 -31.07 35.60 32.44
CA ARG A 591 -31.53 34.21 32.28
C ARG A 591 -32.45 34.02 31.07
N ARG A 592 -33.35 34.98 30.81
CA ARG A 592 -34.21 34.99 29.61
C ARG A 592 -33.42 35.14 28.32
N VAL A 593 -32.43 36.03 28.31
CA VAL A 593 -31.54 36.23 27.15
C VAL A 593 -30.73 34.97 26.87
N ILE A 594 -30.13 34.36 27.90
CA ILE A 594 -29.39 33.10 27.76
C ILE A 594 -30.29 31.98 27.22
N ALA A 595 -31.51 31.85 27.72
CA ALA A 595 -32.47 30.87 27.24
C ALA A 595 -32.89 31.10 25.77
N ALA A 596 -33.09 32.36 25.36
CA ALA A 596 -33.38 32.71 23.98
C ALA A 596 -32.21 32.40 23.03
N ILE A 597 -30.98 32.68 23.46
CA ILE A 597 -29.76 32.32 22.73
C ILE A 597 -29.67 30.79 22.57
N LEU A 598 -29.97 30.02 23.63
CA LEU A 598 -29.95 28.56 23.56
C LEU A 598 -30.95 28.01 22.53
N ILE A 599 -32.17 28.55 22.48
CA ILE A 599 -33.18 28.15 21.48
C ILE A 599 -32.67 28.44 20.06
N LEU A 600 -32.11 29.63 19.84
CA LEU A 600 -31.59 30.03 18.53
C LEU A 600 -30.43 29.12 18.09
N LEU A 601 -29.43 28.92 18.95
CA LEU A 601 -28.27 28.10 18.65
C LEU A 601 -28.65 26.63 18.43
N SER A 602 -29.58 26.09 19.23
CA SER A 602 -30.09 24.73 19.05
C SER A 602 -30.84 24.55 17.72
N SER A 603 -31.52 25.60 17.25
CA SER A 603 -32.24 25.58 15.96
C SER A 603 -31.28 25.64 14.77
N VAL A 604 -30.18 26.40 14.89
CA VAL A 604 -29.10 26.43 13.89
C VAL A 604 -28.41 25.07 13.81
N GLU A 605 -28.06 24.47 14.95
CA GLU A 605 -27.42 23.17 14.99
C GLU A 605 -28.33 22.06 14.44
N PHE A 606 -29.62 22.08 14.79
CA PHE A 606 -30.60 21.17 14.18
C PHE A 606 -30.62 21.29 12.65
N SER A 607 -30.55 22.52 12.13
CA SER A 607 -30.50 22.76 10.69
C SER A 607 -29.22 22.19 10.05
N LEU A 608 -28.05 22.37 10.69
CA LEU A 608 -26.79 21.79 10.24
C LEU A 608 -26.82 20.25 10.24
N LEU A 609 -27.40 19.65 11.29
CA LEU A 609 -27.54 18.21 11.41
C LEU A 609 -28.46 17.62 10.33
N VAL A 610 -29.54 18.31 9.95
CA VAL A 610 -30.38 17.94 8.79
C VAL A 610 -29.58 17.93 7.49
N GLY A 611 -28.56 18.80 7.35
CA GLY A 611 -27.63 18.80 6.22
C GLY A 611 -26.76 17.54 6.09
N SER A 612 -26.58 16.80 7.19
CA SER A 612 -25.79 15.56 7.21
C SER A 612 -26.57 14.32 6.73
N LEU A 613 -27.87 14.46 6.45
CA LEU A 613 -28.74 13.35 6.07
C LEU A 613 -28.36 12.69 4.74
N PRO A 614 -28.66 11.38 4.58
CA PRO A 614 -28.31 10.59 3.40
C PRO A 614 -29.04 10.98 2.13
N HIS A 615 -30.08 11.81 2.22
CA HIS A 615 -30.78 12.31 1.04
C HIS A 615 -29.95 13.36 0.30
N LEU A 616 -29.57 13.04 -0.95
CA LEU A 616 -28.76 13.89 -1.82
C LEU A 616 -29.38 15.26 -2.04
N SER A 617 -30.71 15.35 -2.18
CA SER A 617 -31.41 16.64 -2.31
C SER A 617 -31.23 17.53 -1.08
N ILE A 618 -31.55 17.02 0.11
CA ILE A 618 -31.55 17.81 1.35
C ILE A 618 -30.15 18.33 1.69
N SER A 619 -29.14 17.46 1.60
CA SER A 619 -27.76 17.84 1.87
C SER A 619 -27.26 18.94 0.92
N THR A 620 -27.61 18.87 -0.37
CA THR A 620 -27.21 19.91 -1.34
C THR A 620 -27.86 21.27 -1.07
N HIS A 621 -29.12 21.29 -0.61
CA HIS A 621 -29.79 22.52 -0.23
C HIS A 621 -29.17 23.15 1.03
N MET A 622 -28.74 22.35 2.00
CA MET A 622 -28.09 22.87 3.20
C MET A 622 -26.68 23.41 2.90
N VAL A 623 -25.89 22.72 2.06
CA VAL A 623 -24.60 23.22 1.60
C VAL A 623 -24.78 24.55 0.84
N MET A 624 -25.80 24.65 -0.02
CA MET A 624 -26.14 25.89 -0.72
C MET A 624 -26.50 27.01 0.27
N LEU A 625 -27.33 26.74 1.29
CA LEU A 625 -27.69 27.74 2.30
C LEU A 625 -26.46 28.27 3.04
N LYS A 626 -25.55 27.39 3.47
CA LYS A 626 -24.28 27.76 4.14
C LYS A 626 -23.42 28.63 3.22
N THR A 627 -23.22 28.20 1.97
CA THR A 627 -22.40 28.95 1.00
C THR A 627 -23.00 30.31 0.69
N VAL A 628 -24.30 30.39 0.39
CA VAL A 628 -25.01 31.64 0.09
C VAL A 628 -24.92 32.60 1.29
N SER A 629 -25.10 32.10 2.52
CA SER A 629 -24.99 32.90 3.73
C SER A 629 -23.59 33.49 3.91
N ILE A 630 -22.53 32.70 3.67
CA ILE A 630 -21.14 33.16 3.75
C ILE A 630 -20.84 34.17 2.64
N THR A 631 -21.29 33.93 1.40
CA THR A 631 -21.09 34.87 0.29
C THR A 631 -21.79 36.20 0.55
N PHE A 632 -23.01 36.16 1.10
CA PHE A 632 -23.75 37.35 1.49
C PHE A 632 -23.01 38.11 2.60
N MET A 633 -22.59 37.42 3.67
CA MET A 633 -21.85 38.05 4.77
C MET A 633 -20.52 38.65 4.31
N ARG A 634 -19.78 37.98 3.41
CA ARG A 634 -18.54 38.50 2.83
C ARG A 634 -18.78 39.75 2.00
N SER A 635 -19.85 39.75 1.20
CA SER A 635 -20.25 40.91 0.41
C SER A 635 -20.68 42.07 1.32
N LEU A 636 -21.52 41.80 2.32
CA LEU A 636 -21.96 42.79 3.31
C LEU A 636 -20.79 43.40 4.08
N MET A 637 -19.78 42.59 4.46
CA MET A 637 -18.60 43.09 5.17
C MET A 637 -17.83 44.14 4.34
N LEU A 638 -17.72 43.97 3.02
CA LEU A 638 -17.08 44.95 2.14
C LEU A 638 -17.85 46.29 2.13
N TYR A 639 -19.18 46.23 2.08
CA TYR A 639 -20.03 47.42 2.04
C TYR A 639 -20.38 47.98 3.44
N SER A 640 -19.98 47.29 4.51
CA SER A 640 -20.23 47.73 5.89
C SER A 640 -19.60 49.09 6.22
N ILE A 641 -18.53 49.47 5.52
CA ILE A 641 -17.90 50.79 5.64
C ILE A 641 -18.89 51.90 5.27
N LEU A 642 -19.69 51.69 4.21
CA LEU A 642 -20.72 52.65 3.80
C LEU A 642 -21.86 52.67 4.83
N LEU A 643 -22.29 51.51 5.34
CA LEU A 643 -23.30 51.43 6.40
C LEU A 643 -22.87 52.19 7.66
N ILE A 644 -21.64 51.98 8.12
CA ILE A 644 -21.09 52.63 9.31
C ILE A 644 -20.94 54.13 9.07
N ALA A 645 -20.51 54.57 7.88
CA ALA A 645 -20.42 55.98 7.53
C ALA A 645 -21.79 56.67 7.58
N PHE A 646 -22.81 56.09 6.94
CA PHE A 646 -24.18 56.63 7.00
C PHE A 646 -24.77 56.57 8.42
N ALA A 647 -24.46 55.54 9.20
CA ALA A 647 -24.88 55.45 10.60
C ALA A 647 -24.30 56.59 11.45
N PHE A 648 -23.02 56.93 11.26
CA PHE A 648 -22.40 58.08 11.93
C PHE A 648 -22.91 59.42 11.39
N CYS A 649 -23.22 59.53 10.10
CA CYS A 649 -23.91 60.71 9.56
C CYS A 649 -25.27 60.91 10.22
N PHE A 650 -26.09 59.86 10.37
CA PHE A 650 -27.37 59.97 11.06
C PHE A 650 -27.22 60.24 12.56
N TYR A 651 -26.25 59.62 13.24
CA TYR A 651 -25.91 59.93 14.63
C TYR A 651 -25.57 61.42 14.81
N THR A 652 -24.72 61.99 13.95
CA THR A 652 -24.31 63.39 14.07
C THR A 652 -25.40 64.39 13.66
N LEU A 653 -26.24 64.03 12.70
CA LEU A 653 -27.22 64.93 12.10
C LEU A 653 -28.61 64.85 12.75
N LEU A 654 -29.00 63.66 13.23
CA LEU A 654 -30.28 63.38 13.89
C LEU A 654 -30.13 63.12 15.40
N GLY A 655 -28.93 62.77 15.88
CA GLY A 655 -28.62 62.64 17.31
C GLY A 655 -28.49 63.99 18.00
N GLY A 656 -29.61 64.69 18.17
CA GLY A 656 -29.63 65.96 18.86
C GLY A 656 -29.45 65.81 20.38
N VAL A 657 -28.57 66.61 20.98
CA VAL A 657 -28.55 66.85 22.44
C VAL A 657 -29.84 67.62 22.80
N GLY A 658 -30.90 66.89 23.16
CA GLY A 658 -32.19 67.44 23.59
C GLY A 658 -32.45 67.09 25.05
N GLU A 659 -32.68 68.12 25.87
CA GLU A 659 -32.86 68.06 27.32
C GLU A 659 -33.79 66.94 27.79
N ASN A 660 -33.37 66.29 28.88
CA ASN A 660 -34.11 65.38 29.75
C ASN A 660 -35.58 65.81 29.93
N SER A 661 -36.44 65.38 29.02
CA SER A 661 -37.89 65.45 29.14
C SER A 661 -38.35 64.02 28.99
N GLY A 662 -39.02 63.48 30.01
CA GLY A 662 -39.37 62.07 30.16
C GLY A 662 -40.16 61.49 28.99
N ALA A 663 -39.46 61.19 27.91
CA ALA A 663 -39.98 60.53 26.72
C ALA A 663 -39.88 59.01 26.93
N GLN A 664 -40.89 58.30 26.43
CA GLN A 664 -40.93 56.85 26.47
C GLN A 664 -39.76 56.26 25.67
N VAL A 665 -39.31 55.07 26.05
CA VAL A 665 -38.17 54.34 25.45
C VAL A 665 -38.28 54.19 23.91
N GLU A 666 -39.49 54.21 23.37
CA GLU A 666 -39.76 54.15 21.92
C GLU A 666 -39.24 55.38 21.15
N ASP A 667 -39.18 56.56 21.79
CA ASP A 667 -38.64 57.77 21.17
C ASP A 667 -37.10 57.78 21.13
N GLU A 668 -36.46 57.01 22.02
CA GLU A 668 -35.00 57.03 22.21
C GLU A 668 -34.27 56.22 21.14
N PHE A 669 -34.80 55.04 20.77
CA PHE A 669 -34.32 54.29 19.60
C PHE A 669 -34.53 55.09 18.30
N ASN A 670 -35.59 55.92 18.26
CA ASN A 670 -35.92 56.68 17.08
C ASN A 670 -35.00 57.88 16.82
N LYS A 671 -34.35 58.41 17.86
CA LYS A 671 -33.57 59.65 17.83
C LYS A 671 -32.06 59.49 17.57
N PHE A 672 -31.58 58.29 17.22
CA PHE A 672 -30.15 58.04 16.91
C PHE A 672 -29.19 58.58 18.00
N MET A 673 -29.57 58.41 19.28
CA MET A 673 -28.87 59.02 20.43
C MET A 673 -27.52 58.38 20.76
N ASP A 674 -27.35 57.08 20.50
CA ASP A 674 -26.12 56.35 20.77
C ASP A 674 -25.50 55.83 19.47
N PRO A 675 -24.16 55.76 19.38
CA PRO A 675 -23.48 55.16 18.23
C PRO A 675 -23.95 53.71 17.95
N GLY A 676 -24.26 52.95 19.00
CA GLY A 676 -24.75 51.57 18.87
C GLY A 676 -26.17 51.49 18.31
N THR A 677 -27.11 52.31 18.81
CA THR A 677 -28.49 52.34 18.33
C THR A 677 -28.58 52.90 16.91
N ALA A 678 -27.73 53.88 16.57
CA ALA A 678 -27.61 54.41 15.22
C ALA A 678 -27.16 53.36 14.20
N ILE A 679 -26.18 52.52 14.54
CA ILE A 679 -25.75 51.41 13.66
C ILE A 679 -26.87 50.38 13.48
N ILE A 680 -27.51 49.94 14.56
CA ILE A 680 -28.62 48.96 14.50
C ILE A 680 -29.77 49.52 13.65
N LYS A 681 -30.19 50.77 13.90
CA LYS A 681 -31.27 51.40 13.12
C LYS A 681 -30.89 51.58 11.65
N THR A 682 -29.64 51.91 11.33
CA THR A 682 -29.17 52.01 9.94
C THR A 682 -29.17 50.65 9.23
N ILE A 683 -28.85 49.56 9.93
CA ILE A 683 -28.95 48.19 9.40
C ILE A 683 -30.41 47.80 9.14
N VAL A 684 -31.33 48.12 10.05
CA VAL A 684 -32.78 47.90 9.86
C VAL A 684 -33.29 48.73 8.67
N MET A 685 -32.82 49.98 8.51
CA MET A 685 -33.19 50.79 7.36
C MET A 685 -32.61 50.28 6.03
N MET A 686 -31.49 49.56 6.05
CA MET A 686 -30.92 48.93 4.85
C MET A 686 -31.79 47.79 4.32
N THR A 687 -32.47 47.02 5.17
CA THR A 687 -33.34 45.90 4.74
C THR A 687 -34.62 46.38 4.04
N GLY A 688 -34.86 47.71 4.01
CA GLY A 688 -36.03 48.32 3.38
C GLY A 688 -37.16 48.63 4.36
N GLU A 689 -36.96 48.37 5.66
CA GLU A 689 -37.90 48.79 6.71
C GLU A 689 -37.70 50.28 7.00
N PHE A 690 -38.47 51.12 6.31
CA PHE A 690 -38.47 52.56 6.52
C PHE A 690 -39.65 52.99 7.40
N GLU A 691 -39.38 53.30 8.66
CA GLU A 691 -40.29 54.12 9.45
C GLU A 691 -40.03 55.61 9.18
N ALA A 692 -40.30 56.06 7.95
CA ALA A 692 -40.10 57.47 7.58
C ALA A 692 -40.93 58.43 8.45
N ALA A 693 -42.04 57.95 9.02
CA ALA A 693 -42.90 58.72 9.91
C ALA A 693 -42.31 58.95 11.32
N SER A 694 -41.35 58.13 11.77
CA SER A 694 -40.73 58.24 13.11
C SER A 694 -39.41 59.01 13.12
N ILE A 695 -38.91 59.43 11.95
CA ILE A 695 -37.69 60.23 11.83
C ILE A 695 -38.06 61.71 11.83
N GLU A 696 -37.89 62.36 12.98
CA GLU A 696 -38.04 63.81 13.10
C GLU A 696 -36.87 64.52 12.42
N PHE A 697 -37.02 64.81 11.13
CA PHE A 697 -36.12 65.72 10.45
C PHE A 697 -36.38 67.13 11.00
N LYS A 698 -35.58 67.57 11.99
CA LYS A 698 -35.41 68.99 12.29
C LYS A 698 -35.27 69.72 10.95
N SER A 699 -35.96 70.85 10.77
CA SER A 699 -36.28 71.60 9.54
C SER A 699 -35.14 71.97 8.56
N ASN A 700 -34.02 71.27 8.60
CA ASN A 700 -32.89 71.37 7.71
C ASN A 700 -33.14 70.53 6.44
N THR A 701 -33.20 71.19 5.28
CA THR A 701 -33.29 70.56 3.96
C THR A 701 -32.16 69.54 3.69
N LEU A 702 -30.99 69.74 4.30
CA LEU A 702 -29.84 68.83 4.17
C LEU A 702 -30.11 67.44 4.74
N SER A 703 -30.94 67.33 5.78
CA SER A 703 -31.30 66.05 6.39
C SER A 703 -32.08 65.16 5.43
N TYR A 704 -33.04 65.75 4.69
CA TYR A 704 -33.78 65.07 3.64
C TYR A 704 -32.88 64.65 2.48
N PHE A 705 -31.88 65.48 2.13
CA PHE A 705 -30.93 65.14 1.08
C PHE A 705 -30.04 63.93 1.44
N PHE A 706 -29.45 63.91 2.64
CA PHE A 706 -28.66 62.76 3.11
C PHE A 706 -29.50 61.49 3.24
N PHE A 707 -30.77 61.61 3.65
CA PHE A 707 -31.70 60.49 3.71
C PHE A 707 -32.02 59.94 2.31
N LEU A 708 -32.31 60.79 1.33
CA LEU A 708 -32.53 60.36 -0.06
C LEU A 708 -31.28 59.69 -0.66
N LEU A 709 -30.09 60.22 -0.36
CA LEU A 709 -28.81 59.62 -0.75
C LEU A 709 -28.65 58.20 -0.17
N PHE A 710 -28.99 58.03 1.10
CA PHE A 710 -29.00 56.73 1.76
C PHE A 710 -30.00 55.76 1.09
N VAL A 711 -31.25 56.17 0.88
CA VAL A 711 -32.27 55.32 0.22
C VAL A 711 -31.79 54.85 -1.15
N PHE A 712 -31.21 55.76 -1.95
CA PHE A 712 -30.70 55.41 -3.27
C PHE A 712 -29.53 54.42 -3.18
N PHE A 713 -28.45 54.75 -2.44
CA PHE A 713 -27.25 53.91 -2.43
C PHE A 713 -27.41 52.62 -1.62
N MET A 714 -28.06 52.67 -0.47
CA MET A 714 -28.11 51.54 0.48
C MET A 714 -29.31 50.62 0.20
N SER A 715 -30.47 51.18 -0.12
CA SER A 715 -31.68 50.38 -0.28
C SER A 715 -31.99 50.05 -1.74
N VAL A 716 -31.73 50.96 -2.69
CA VAL A 716 -31.98 50.67 -4.12
C VAL A 716 -30.77 50.02 -4.79
N VAL A 717 -29.56 50.54 -4.59
CA VAL A 717 -28.35 50.02 -5.26
C VAL A 717 -27.80 48.81 -4.50
N LEU A 718 -27.43 48.97 -3.23
CA LEU A 718 -26.73 47.93 -2.49
C LEU A 718 -27.60 46.69 -2.23
N PHE A 719 -28.83 46.84 -1.74
CA PHE A 719 -29.69 45.68 -1.47
C PHE A 719 -30.01 44.87 -2.73
N ASN A 720 -30.28 45.54 -3.86
CA ASN A 720 -30.52 44.85 -5.13
C ASN A 720 -29.24 44.23 -5.71
N LEU A 721 -28.07 44.85 -5.50
CA LEU A 721 -26.78 44.26 -5.88
C LEU A 721 -26.50 43.00 -5.07
N LEU A 722 -26.72 43.00 -3.74
CA LEU A 722 -26.53 41.84 -2.88
C LEU A 722 -27.43 40.68 -3.28
N ASN A 723 -28.70 40.96 -3.58
CA ASN A 723 -29.64 39.96 -4.08
C ASN A 723 -29.25 39.47 -5.49
N GLY A 724 -28.79 40.37 -6.36
CA GLY A 724 -28.32 40.05 -7.71
C GLY A 724 -27.11 39.12 -7.72
N LEU A 725 -26.11 39.39 -6.87
CA LEU A 725 -24.92 38.55 -6.70
C LEU A 725 -25.28 37.16 -6.14
N ALA A 726 -26.21 37.10 -5.18
CA ALA A 726 -26.67 35.81 -4.66
C ALA A 726 -27.39 34.97 -5.73
N VAL A 727 -28.18 35.61 -6.60
CA VAL A 727 -28.95 34.91 -7.64
C VAL A 727 -28.07 34.45 -8.80
N SER A 728 -27.12 35.26 -9.27
CA SER A 728 -26.20 34.90 -10.36
C SER A 728 -25.39 33.65 -10.05
N ASP A 729 -25.01 33.48 -8.79
CA ASP A 729 -24.09 32.41 -8.38
C ASP A 729 -24.82 31.10 -8.06
N THR A 730 -26.15 31.10 -7.91
CA THR A 730 -26.91 29.92 -7.44
C THR A 730 -26.71 28.65 -8.27
N GLN A 731 -26.59 28.75 -9.60
CA GLN A 731 -26.41 27.58 -10.46
C GLN A 731 -24.99 26.99 -10.34
N ALA A 732 -23.97 27.85 -10.32
CA ALA A 732 -22.59 27.44 -10.12
C ALA A 732 -22.40 26.83 -8.71
N ILE A 733 -22.94 27.52 -7.69
CA ILE A 733 -22.97 27.05 -6.30
C ILE A 733 -23.67 25.69 -6.21
N LYS A 734 -24.78 25.47 -6.94
CA LYS A 734 -25.47 24.18 -6.93
C LYS A 734 -24.59 23.05 -7.48
N ALA A 735 -23.92 23.27 -8.61
CA ALA A 735 -23.06 22.27 -9.23
C ALA A 735 -21.84 21.93 -8.35
N GLU A 736 -21.28 22.94 -7.68
CA GLU A 736 -20.18 22.80 -6.72
C GLU A 736 -20.64 22.15 -5.41
N ALA A 737 -21.82 22.50 -4.90
CA ALA A 737 -22.42 21.91 -3.70
C ALA A 737 -22.72 20.42 -3.87
N GLU A 738 -23.16 19.99 -5.06
CA GLU A 738 -23.31 18.56 -5.37
C GLU A 738 -21.99 17.82 -5.31
N LEU A 739 -20.92 18.38 -5.88
CA LEU A 739 -19.58 17.79 -5.81
C LEU A 739 -19.06 17.73 -4.37
N THR A 740 -19.20 18.84 -3.65
CA THR A 740 -18.81 18.98 -2.25
C THR A 740 -19.59 18.03 -1.35
N GLY A 741 -20.86 17.76 -1.68
CA GLY A 741 -21.67 16.73 -1.02
C GLY A 741 -21.10 15.33 -1.18
N PHE A 742 -20.60 14.95 -2.36
CA PHE A 742 -19.92 13.66 -2.55
C PHE A 742 -18.59 13.60 -1.80
N ILE A 743 -17.80 14.69 -1.84
CA ILE A 743 -16.52 14.79 -1.14
C ILE A 743 -16.71 14.61 0.37
N THR A 744 -17.59 15.40 0.98
CA THR A 744 -17.83 15.35 2.44
C THR A 744 -18.33 13.98 2.87
N ARG A 745 -19.19 13.32 2.08
CA ARG A 745 -19.61 11.93 2.34
C ARG A 745 -18.45 10.95 2.29
N ALA A 746 -17.62 11.00 1.25
CA ALA A 746 -16.46 10.12 1.12
C ALA A 746 -15.47 10.32 2.28
N GLU A 747 -15.23 11.55 2.72
CA GLU A 747 -14.39 11.86 3.88
C GLU A 747 -14.95 11.30 5.18
N VAL A 748 -16.25 11.46 5.41
CA VAL A 748 -16.94 10.93 6.59
C VAL A 748 -16.90 9.40 6.60
N LEU A 749 -17.20 8.75 5.47
CA LEU A 749 -17.13 7.29 5.33
C LEU A 749 -15.73 6.76 5.63
N ASN A 750 -14.71 7.39 5.06
CA ASN A 750 -13.31 7.02 5.30
C ASN A 750 -12.92 7.20 6.77
N ARG A 751 -13.42 8.26 7.44
CA ARG A 751 -13.19 8.48 8.88
C ARG A 751 -13.78 7.34 9.71
N TYR A 752 -15.05 7.00 9.50
CA TYR A 752 -15.69 5.89 10.20
C TYR A 752 -15.00 4.56 9.94
N GLU A 753 -14.58 4.31 8.70
CA GLU A 753 -13.83 3.11 8.33
C GLU A 753 -12.48 3.00 9.06
N LYS A 754 -11.70 4.09 9.10
CA LYS A 754 -10.44 4.15 9.84
C LYS A 754 -10.59 3.92 11.34
N ILE A 755 -11.66 4.44 11.94
CA ILE A 755 -11.97 4.23 13.36
C ILE A 755 -12.23 2.74 13.63
N VAL A 756 -13.03 2.08 12.78
CA VAL A 756 -13.37 0.67 12.94
C VAL A 756 -12.18 -0.26 12.63
N PHE A 757 -11.35 0.07 11.63
CA PHE A 757 -10.15 -0.71 11.29
C PHE A 757 -8.92 -0.36 12.13
N GLY A 758 -8.97 0.72 12.93
CA GLY A 758 -8.05 1.00 14.04
C GLY A 758 -6.59 1.13 13.64
N HIS A 759 -6.30 1.83 12.55
CA HIS A 759 -4.91 2.01 12.07
C HIS A 759 -4.09 3.03 12.89
N ASN A 760 -4.69 3.74 13.85
CA ASN A 760 -4.00 4.62 14.80
C ASN A 760 -4.90 5.08 15.97
N PRO A 761 -5.24 4.24 16.95
CA PRO A 761 -5.69 4.75 18.22
C PRO A 761 -4.46 5.07 19.09
N GLY A 762 -4.43 6.25 19.69
CA GLY A 762 -3.58 6.50 20.85
C GLY A 762 -3.82 5.40 21.90
N THR A 763 -2.81 5.18 22.75
CA THR A 763 -2.70 4.11 23.77
C THR A 763 -3.95 3.84 24.61
N TRP A 764 -4.84 4.83 24.75
CA TRP A 764 -6.06 4.76 25.58
C TRP A 764 -7.27 4.10 24.88
N PHE A 765 -7.42 4.22 23.55
CA PHE A 765 -8.55 3.59 22.85
C PHE A 765 -8.41 2.06 22.78
N ARG A 766 -7.18 1.56 22.96
CA ARG A 766 -6.87 0.13 23.01
C ARG A 766 -7.72 -0.57 24.09
N MET A 767 -7.94 0.09 25.22
CA MET A 767 -8.68 -0.42 26.38
C MET A 767 -10.21 -0.56 26.16
N ILE A 768 -10.83 0.35 25.40
CA ILE A 768 -12.27 0.28 25.06
C ILE A 768 -12.48 -0.63 23.82
N SER A 769 -11.48 -0.69 22.94
CA SER A 769 -11.52 -1.46 21.69
C SER A 769 -11.34 -2.98 21.83
N GLU A 770 -11.01 -3.48 23.04
CA GLU A 770 -10.94 -4.93 23.31
C GLU A 770 -12.31 -5.62 23.37
N ALA A 771 -13.42 -4.86 23.27
CA ALA A 771 -14.72 -5.44 22.93
C ALA A 771 -14.75 -5.88 21.45
N CYS A 772 -14.01 -6.96 21.13
CA CYS A 772 -13.96 -7.61 19.82
C CYS A 772 -15.34 -7.82 19.18
N TYR A 773 -16.38 -7.98 20.01
CA TYR A 773 -17.76 -8.13 19.59
C TYR A 773 -18.33 -6.90 18.88
N PHE A 774 -18.18 -5.70 19.45
CA PHE A 774 -18.67 -4.46 18.84
C PHE A 774 -17.95 -4.18 17.51
N ARG A 775 -16.64 -4.42 17.47
CA ARG A 775 -15.82 -4.26 16.26
C ARG A 775 -16.27 -5.21 15.15
N ARG A 776 -16.57 -6.47 15.47
CA ARG A 776 -17.04 -7.47 14.49
C ARG A 776 -18.43 -7.13 13.93
N ILE A 777 -19.33 -6.60 14.77
CA ILE A 777 -20.66 -6.15 14.33
C ILE A 777 -20.53 -4.88 13.47
N ALA A 778 -19.80 -3.86 13.95
CA ALA A 778 -19.59 -2.62 13.22
C ALA A 778 -18.93 -2.87 11.85
N ARG A 779 -17.97 -3.81 11.77
CA ARG A 779 -17.36 -4.25 10.49
C ARG A 779 -18.40 -4.82 9.52
N LYS A 780 -19.27 -5.72 9.98
CA LYS A 780 -20.35 -6.27 9.14
C LYS A 780 -21.28 -5.20 8.60
N PHE A 781 -21.52 -4.12 9.37
CA PHE A 781 -22.39 -3.01 8.96
C PHE A 781 -21.71 -2.01 8.00
N ILE A 782 -20.41 -1.77 8.12
CA ILE A 782 -19.68 -0.75 7.35
C ILE A 782 -19.13 -1.28 6.02
N CYS A 783 -18.60 -2.51 6.00
CA CYS A 783 -17.96 -3.06 4.82
C CYS A 783 -18.99 -3.53 3.79
N VAL A 784 -18.80 -3.14 2.54
CA VAL A 784 -19.64 -3.59 1.42
C VAL A 784 -19.22 -5.00 1.00
N PHE A 785 -17.92 -5.27 0.99
CA PHE A 785 -17.32 -6.55 0.64
C PHE A 785 -16.80 -7.25 1.91
N PRO A 786 -16.92 -8.59 2.03
CA PRO A 786 -17.74 -9.50 1.21
C PRO A 786 -19.22 -9.56 1.65
N PHE A 787 -19.62 -8.77 2.67
CA PHE A 787 -20.89 -9.00 3.39
C PHE A 787 -22.17 -8.61 2.64
N TYR A 788 -22.12 -7.60 1.77
CA TYR A 788 -23.29 -7.08 1.05
C TYR A 788 -23.26 -7.44 -0.44
N LEU A 789 -22.09 -7.37 -1.07
CA LEU A 789 -21.88 -7.68 -2.49
C LEU A 789 -20.79 -8.76 -2.66
N PRO A 790 -21.08 -10.05 -2.39
CA PRO A 790 -20.06 -11.11 -2.45
C PRO A 790 -19.46 -11.29 -3.86
N GLU A 791 -20.21 -11.08 -4.93
CA GLU A 791 -19.71 -11.20 -6.32
C GLU A 791 -19.17 -9.87 -6.89
N SER A 792 -19.06 -8.81 -6.08
CA SER A 792 -18.62 -7.46 -6.50
C SER A 792 -19.42 -6.80 -7.64
N LYS A 793 -20.58 -7.36 -8.00
CA LYS A 793 -21.44 -6.89 -9.09
C LYS A 793 -22.83 -6.52 -8.60
N LEU A 794 -23.31 -5.36 -9.01
CA LEU A 794 -24.65 -4.87 -8.70
C LEU A 794 -25.50 -4.81 -9.97
N VAL A 795 -26.73 -5.27 -9.88
CA VAL A 795 -27.70 -5.18 -10.99
C VAL A 795 -28.77 -4.13 -10.68
N LEU A 796 -29.07 -3.28 -11.66
CA LEU A 796 -30.08 -2.22 -11.59
C LEU A 796 -31.13 -2.43 -12.69
N LYS A 797 -32.41 -2.44 -12.31
CA LYS A 797 -33.57 -2.37 -13.20
C LYS A 797 -34.18 -0.97 -13.18
N PRO A 798 -33.81 -0.06 -14.10
CA PRO A 798 -34.23 1.34 -14.04
C PRO A 798 -35.74 1.51 -14.32
N ASN A 799 -36.34 0.66 -15.15
CA ASN A 799 -37.74 0.82 -15.57
C ASN A 799 -38.75 0.18 -14.59
N ARG A 800 -38.28 -0.57 -13.58
CA ARG A 800 -39.09 -1.11 -12.48
C ARG A 800 -38.83 -0.34 -11.18
N GLY A 801 -38.95 0.98 -11.20
CA GLY A 801 -38.78 1.80 -9.97
C GLY A 801 -37.34 1.84 -9.43
N ASN A 802 -36.34 1.74 -10.31
CA ASN A 802 -34.91 1.77 -9.98
C ASN A 802 -34.45 0.66 -9.02
N ILE A 803 -35.06 -0.53 -9.09
CA ILE A 803 -34.76 -1.63 -8.16
C ILE A 803 -33.33 -2.16 -8.37
N ILE A 804 -32.64 -2.48 -7.26
CA ILE A 804 -31.31 -3.08 -7.23
C ILE A 804 -31.34 -4.49 -6.63
N TYR A 805 -30.46 -5.38 -7.11
CA TYR A 805 -30.24 -6.73 -6.54
C TYR A 805 -28.81 -7.22 -6.80
N ASN A 806 -28.42 -8.28 -6.08
CA ASN A 806 -27.11 -8.90 -6.24
C ASN A 806 -27.11 -9.83 -7.46
N HIS A 807 -26.01 -9.85 -8.21
CA HIS A 807 -25.83 -10.86 -9.25
C HIS A 807 -25.69 -12.23 -8.59
N SER A 808 -26.57 -13.17 -8.93
CA SER A 808 -26.42 -14.58 -8.55
C SER A 808 -26.04 -15.38 -9.79
N SER A 809 -24.90 -16.04 -9.71
CA SER A 809 -24.32 -16.85 -10.79
C SER A 809 -25.16 -18.07 -11.23
N ASN A 810 -26.34 -18.32 -10.63
CA ASN A 810 -27.21 -19.46 -10.96
C ASN A 810 -28.11 -19.25 -12.21
N SER A 811 -28.09 -18.10 -12.89
CA SER A 811 -28.93 -17.86 -14.08
C SER A 811 -28.37 -18.39 -15.41
N LYS A 812 -27.14 -18.94 -15.43
CA LYS A 812 -26.54 -19.52 -16.66
C LYS A 812 -26.88 -20.99 -16.92
N ALA A 813 -27.64 -21.65 -16.05
CA ALA A 813 -28.06 -23.03 -16.23
C ALA A 813 -29.58 -23.17 -16.46
N MET A 814 -30.17 -22.37 -17.35
CA MET A 814 -31.53 -22.65 -17.87
C MET A 814 -31.76 -21.95 -19.22
N ARG A 815 -31.07 -22.40 -20.27
CA ARG A 815 -31.57 -22.23 -21.64
C ARG A 815 -32.34 -23.50 -22.02
N SER A 816 -33.60 -23.56 -21.62
CA SER A 816 -34.59 -24.41 -22.28
C SER A 816 -35.97 -23.79 -22.07
N GLU A 817 -36.65 -23.55 -23.18
CA GLU A 817 -37.93 -22.88 -23.33
C GLU A 817 -39.06 -23.53 -22.52
N SER A 818 -39.81 -22.75 -21.74
CA SER A 818 -41.28 -22.88 -21.57
C SER A 818 -41.83 -21.64 -20.84
N PRO A 819 -42.98 -21.07 -21.26
CA PRO A 819 -43.56 -19.90 -20.61
C PRO A 819 -44.48 -20.34 -19.47
N GLY A 820 -44.08 -20.02 -18.25
CA GLY A 820 -44.91 -20.19 -17.07
C GLY A 820 -44.20 -20.99 -16.00
N ASP A 821 -43.39 -20.30 -15.20
CA ASP A 821 -43.24 -20.59 -13.77
C ASP A 821 -42.61 -19.37 -13.09
N GLN A 822 -43.14 -19.03 -11.92
CA GLN A 822 -42.76 -17.85 -11.14
C GLN A 822 -41.27 -17.90 -10.76
N GLU A 823 -40.48 -16.99 -11.34
CA GLU A 823 -39.08 -16.77 -10.97
C GLU A 823 -39.01 -16.36 -9.49
N ASN A 824 -38.43 -17.23 -8.66
CA ASN A 824 -37.95 -16.88 -7.33
C ASN A 824 -36.68 -16.03 -7.46
N ASP A 825 -36.83 -14.80 -7.96
CA ASP A 825 -35.85 -13.75 -7.79
C ASP A 825 -35.73 -13.49 -6.28
N THR A 826 -34.61 -13.88 -5.68
CA THR A 826 -34.30 -13.54 -4.29
C THR A 826 -34.10 -12.03 -4.20
N LEU A 827 -35.22 -11.31 -4.01
CA LEU A 827 -35.24 -9.94 -3.49
C LEU A 827 -34.33 -9.87 -2.26
N LEU A 828 -33.69 -8.72 -2.07
CA LEU A 828 -32.80 -8.34 -0.96
C LEU A 828 -33.33 -8.64 0.47
N SER A 829 -34.50 -9.25 0.62
CA SER A 829 -35.19 -9.53 1.88
C SER A 829 -34.72 -10.78 2.63
N LYS A 830 -34.00 -11.73 2.00
CA LYS A 830 -33.67 -13.03 2.66
C LYS A 830 -32.23 -13.23 3.14
N SER A 831 -31.28 -12.36 2.82
CA SER A 831 -29.90 -12.42 3.36
C SER A 831 -29.58 -11.17 4.17
N GLY A 832 -30.15 -11.07 5.37
CA GLY A 832 -29.88 -10.01 6.34
C GLY A 832 -30.49 -8.66 5.94
N SER A 833 -31.49 -8.22 6.71
CA SER A 833 -32.14 -6.93 6.50
C SER A 833 -31.11 -5.81 6.36
N CYS A 834 -31.05 -5.17 5.18
CA CYS A 834 -30.13 -4.07 4.88
C CYS A 834 -30.27 -2.89 5.87
N CYS A 835 -31.43 -2.77 6.53
CA CYS A 835 -31.78 -1.86 7.63
C CYS A 835 -32.86 -2.52 8.51
N PHE A 836 -32.97 -2.14 9.80
CA PHE A 836 -34.16 -2.43 10.59
C PHE A 836 -35.38 -1.75 9.93
N GLY A 837 -36.20 -2.52 9.21
CA GLY A 837 -37.55 -2.13 8.79
C GLY A 837 -37.70 -1.09 7.66
N CYS A 838 -36.77 -0.98 6.70
CA CYS A 838 -36.91 -0.04 5.57
C CYS A 838 -36.78 -0.75 4.21
N ASP A 839 -37.87 -0.77 3.42
CA ASP A 839 -37.91 -1.32 2.06
C ASP A 839 -37.21 -0.43 1.01
N LYS A 840 -36.84 0.82 1.35
CA LYS A 840 -36.21 1.79 0.42
C LYS A 840 -34.76 1.47 0.04
N CYS A 841 -34.10 0.53 0.73
CA CYS A 841 -32.76 0.05 0.36
C CYS A 841 -32.75 -0.72 -0.98
N THR A 842 -33.93 -0.99 -1.53
CA THR A 842 -34.09 -1.73 -2.79
C THR A 842 -34.05 -0.84 -4.01
N SER A 843 -34.05 0.50 -3.88
CA SER A 843 -34.07 1.43 -5.03
C SER A 843 -32.88 2.38 -5.05
N LEU A 844 -32.23 2.52 -6.20
CA LEU A 844 -31.15 3.49 -6.41
C LEU A 844 -31.71 4.92 -6.59
N ASP A 845 -30.96 5.93 -6.13
CA ASP A 845 -31.34 7.35 -6.30
C ASP A 845 -31.54 7.69 -7.79
N GLY A 846 -32.67 8.33 -8.12
CA GLY A 846 -33.03 8.67 -9.49
C GLY A 846 -32.02 9.59 -10.19
N LYS A 847 -31.28 10.42 -9.44
CA LYS A 847 -30.16 11.21 -9.99
C LYS A 847 -29.03 10.32 -10.49
N ILE A 848 -28.64 9.30 -9.73
CA ILE A 848 -27.58 8.34 -10.11
C ILE A 848 -28.03 7.57 -11.35
N VAL A 849 -29.29 7.09 -11.37
CA VAL A 849 -29.85 6.41 -12.54
C VAL A 849 -29.82 7.28 -13.80
N ARG A 850 -30.11 8.58 -13.66
CA ARG A 850 -30.00 9.54 -14.77
C ARG A 850 -28.57 9.65 -15.29
N TYR A 851 -27.57 9.75 -14.40
CA TYR A 851 -26.16 9.74 -14.79
C TYR A 851 -25.76 8.43 -15.47
N THR A 852 -26.23 7.29 -14.96
CA THR A 852 -26.01 5.97 -15.58
C THR A 852 -26.57 5.90 -16.99
N LYS A 853 -27.80 6.38 -17.21
CA LYS A 853 -28.41 6.44 -18.55
C LYS A 853 -27.59 7.32 -19.50
N GLN A 854 -27.09 8.47 -19.04
CA GLN A 854 -26.23 9.36 -19.83
C GLN A 854 -24.92 8.68 -20.25
N VAL A 855 -24.26 7.95 -19.35
CA VAL A 855 -23.04 7.19 -19.65
C VAL A 855 -23.32 6.11 -20.70
N ILE A 856 -24.43 5.36 -20.55
CA ILE A 856 -24.82 4.33 -21.52
C ILE A 856 -25.14 4.93 -22.90
N GLU A 857 -25.85 6.06 -22.94
CA GLU A 857 -26.15 6.78 -24.19
C GLU A 857 -24.86 7.27 -24.86
N LYS A 858 -23.94 7.87 -24.10
CA LYS A 858 -22.61 8.30 -24.58
C LYS A 858 -21.85 7.11 -25.18
N LYS A 859 -21.83 5.97 -24.49
CA LYS A 859 -21.18 4.73 -24.94
C LYS A 859 -21.80 4.15 -26.21
N HIS A 860 -23.13 4.16 -26.29
CA HIS A 860 -23.82 3.71 -27.50
C HIS A 860 -23.46 4.60 -28.71
N TRP A 861 -23.42 5.92 -28.52
CA TRP A 861 -22.99 6.87 -29.55
C TRP A 861 -21.53 6.67 -29.99
N THR A 862 -20.61 6.45 -29.05
CA THR A 862 -19.19 6.21 -29.38
C THR A 862 -19.00 4.88 -30.10
N ASP A 863 -19.66 3.81 -29.67
CA ASP A 863 -19.64 2.51 -30.34
C ASP A 863 -20.23 2.57 -31.76
N GLN A 864 -21.33 3.31 -31.94
CA GLN A 864 -21.92 3.52 -33.25
C GLN A 864 -20.98 4.30 -34.17
N SER A 865 -20.42 5.41 -33.67
CA SER A 865 -19.44 6.22 -34.41
C SER A 865 -18.21 5.40 -34.80
N ARG A 866 -17.71 4.53 -33.91
CA ARG A 866 -16.59 3.63 -34.18
C ARG A 866 -16.92 2.60 -35.26
N LYS A 867 -18.11 2.00 -35.22
CA LYS A 867 -18.59 1.06 -36.25
C LYS A 867 -18.74 1.73 -37.61
N GLU A 868 -19.25 2.97 -37.64
CA GLU A 868 -19.37 3.76 -38.87
C GLU A 868 -18.00 4.10 -39.45
N LYS A 869 -17.04 4.53 -38.62
CA LYS A 869 -15.65 4.77 -39.06
C LYS A 869 -14.99 3.53 -39.65
N LEU A 870 -15.12 2.37 -38.98
CA LEU A 870 -14.62 1.08 -39.50
C LEU A 870 -15.28 0.67 -40.83
N ARG A 871 -16.56 1.02 -41.05
CA ARG A 871 -17.23 0.79 -42.33
C ARG A 871 -16.67 1.71 -43.41
N LEU A 872 -16.46 2.99 -43.10
CA LEU A 872 -15.85 3.95 -44.03
C LEU A 872 -14.44 3.54 -44.42
N GLU A 873 -13.59 3.14 -43.47
CA GLU A 873 -12.24 2.62 -43.75
C GLU A 873 -12.26 1.37 -44.65
N LYS A 874 -13.20 0.45 -44.42
CA LYS A 874 -13.39 -0.71 -45.32
C LYS A 874 -13.79 -0.32 -46.73
N ILE A 875 -14.69 0.67 -46.87
CA ILE A 875 -15.11 1.19 -48.17
C ILE A 875 -13.95 1.89 -48.86
N GLU A 876 -13.13 2.64 -48.13
CA GLU A 876 -11.95 3.33 -48.66
C GLU A 876 -10.90 2.33 -49.17
N ILE A 877 -10.60 1.27 -48.42
CA ILE A 877 -9.71 0.19 -48.86
C ILE A 877 -10.26 -0.49 -50.13
N GLN A 878 -11.56 -0.75 -50.19
CA GLN A 878 -12.20 -1.31 -51.38
C GLN A 878 -12.12 -0.38 -52.59
N LEU A 879 -12.30 0.94 -52.39
CA LEU A 879 -12.14 1.94 -53.45
C LEU A 879 -10.70 2.02 -53.95
N MET A 880 -9.71 1.96 -53.06
CA MET A 880 -8.29 1.91 -53.43
C MET A 880 -7.97 0.65 -54.26
N ASP A 881 -8.45 -0.53 -53.86
CA ASP A 881 -8.28 -1.77 -54.62
C ASP A 881 -8.95 -1.70 -56.01
N ILE A 882 -10.14 -1.09 -56.10
CA ILE A 882 -10.83 -0.85 -57.37
C ILE A 882 -10.05 0.15 -58.25
N GLN A 883 -9.52 1.22 -57.67
CA GLN A 883 -8.68 2.19 -58.40
C GLN A 883 -7.40 1.55 -58.92
N GLU A 884 -6.73 0.73 -58.11
CA GLU A 884 -5.51 0.01 -58.52
C GLU A 884 -5.81 -0.97 -59.66
N LYS A 885 -6.92 -1.71 -59.57
CA LYS A 885 -7.39 -2.58 -60.66
C LYS A 885 -7.72 -1.80 -61.94
N LEU A 886 -8.38 -0.64 -61.83
CA LEU A 886 -8.68 0.23 -62.97
C LEU A 886 -7.41 0.80 -63.61
N GLN A 887 -6.42 1.23 -62.81
CA GLN A 887 -5.13 1.70 -63.31
C GLN A 887 -4.38 0.59 -64.05
N ARG A 888 -4.39 -0.65 -63.55
CA ARG A 888 -3.82 -1.81 -64.27
C ARG A 888 -4.53 -2.03 -65.61
N LEU A 889 -5.87 -1.99 -65.64
CA LEU A 889 -6.65 -2.18 -66.87
C LEU A 889 -6.51 -1.05 -67.89
N LEU A 890 -6.30 0.19 -67.44
CA LEU A 890 -6.08 1.35 -68.31
C LEU A 890 -4.62 1.44 -68.80
N GLY A 891 -3.66 1.00 -67.99
CA GLY A 891 -2.24 0.89 -68.37
C GLY A 891 -1.98 -0.11 -69.50
N ASP A 892 -2.79 -1.17 -69.61
CA ASP A 892 -2.71 -2.16 -70.68
C ASP A 892 -3.30 -1.68 -72.04
N ARG A 893 -3.82 -0.45 -72.13
CA ARG A 893 -4.44 0.12 -73.35
C ARG A 893 -3.66 1.29 -73.98
N ILE A 894 -2.47 1.60 -73.49
CA ILE A 894 -1.50 2.55 -74.09
C ILE A 894 -0.32 1.73 -74.57
#